data_AF-A0A8T6NSR8-F1
#
_entry.id   AF-A0A8T6NSR8-F1
#
_cell.length_a   1.000
_cell.length_b   1.000
_cell.length_c   1.000
_cell.angle_alpha   90.00
_cell.angle_beta   90.00
_cell.angle_gamma   90.00
#
_symmetry.space_group_name_H-M   'P 1'
#
loop_
_entity.id
_entity.type
_entity.pdbx_description
1 polymer ?
#
loop_
_entity_poly.entity_id
_entity_poly.type
_entity_poly.pdbx_seq_one_letter_code
_entity_poly.pdbx_strand_id
1 'polypeptide(L)'
;MTLLLLLAMIGLLAPQTARAHPADNFFLTHTLTLTPEAIQTQVAIAPGSLLARAIWFAADSDGDEAISAEEADAWAQSWVGTLRIEVDGSPARADLAAVDWPDSIDALVTGEQAITLSAAIPAVPRESLRYISTFDPESSINRFALHAEGLPFGQPQQDGGQLVVPLVDGTLETWDSGTPTTGRSLAATQTARVNQLTGLLRTAQLTPVIVLIALSASLGLGAIHALTPGHGKALVAAYLVGSRGTPRHAIALGGIVTLTHTGSVLALGLLTLAASRFLVPTDVFPILEIASGLLIIGMGIGLLRVRIKGLRGVLNLPEPPPTPPQPEPPADGKKRIAINQSIETRVYEDLSWRSLITLGISGGLVPCPDAIAILLVAIAINRLALGLTLVTTFSLGLAAVLIVIGVAVVRSRGFLSTLDGFKQATAALPLVSAVIVLGLGLLVTGNAVAGSNLLPAARFALDDAWIVYLAPDETFRQQVYVIRATGGDPQQITDEPLSVWDYSIIDGEIIYAAERSGGSGLWAVTPGSEPRLLLDCVQASCSAPTPAPQGLLYTRLDAAAVVGQGYSTLWWLDTETGETGPLFQDSSLPTTNGRYSPDGTRLAYAAPDGSGSRLTIYDVLAGQLAGVTRRVADPVVWAPDGEAFLYIDEAIIGEAVVRRAFLYDVDSQTPTPLSDDPAIADLEGAWSPDGAWLAVIRKEVAAGSLHFANQVWVVRPDGSQARQITAAEEAIFGEPAWAPDSRTLVATRYDSATAENRLVLVNVETGTVTTLDASGFHPEWLR
;
A
#
# COMPACT_ATOMS: atom_id res chain seq x y z
N MET A 1 6.34 -63.25 -35.18
CA MET A 1 6.00 -61.81 -35.21
C MET A 1 4.85 -61.48 -34.27
N THR A 2 3.74 -62.22 -34.33
CA THR A 2 2.55 -62.04 -33.45
C THR A 2 2.84 -62.23 -31.96
N LEU A 3 3.68 -63.20 -31.58
CA LEU A 3 4.06 -63.43 -30.17
C LEU A 3 4.98 -62.32 -29.60
N LEU A 4 5.83 -61.73 -30.44
CA LEU A 4 6.71 -60.60 -30.07
C LEU A 4 5.90 -59.30 -29.91
N LEU A 5 4.89 -59.09 -30.77
CA LEU A 5 3.91 -58.01 -30.62
C LEU A 5 3.05 -58.18 -29.36
N LEU A 6 2.64 -59.41 -29.03
CA LEU A 6 1.88 -59.67 -27.80
C LEU A 6 2.72 -59.43 -26.53
N LEU A 7 3.99 -59.85 -26.52
CA LEU A 7 4.91 -59.61 -25.40
C LEU A 7 5.27 -58.13 -25.25
N ALA A 8 5.42 -57.39 -26.36
CA ALA A 8 5.59 -55.93 -26.33
C ALA A 8 4.32 -55.23 -25.79
N MET A 9 3.13 -55.71 -26.14
CA MET A 9 1.86 -55.18 -25.64
C MET A 9 1.65 -55.51 -24.15
N ILE A 10 2.07 -56.69 -23.69
CA ILE A 10 2.06 -57.07 -22.25
C ILE A 10 3.09 -56.25 -21.46
N GLY A 11 4.23 -55.87 -22.05
CA GLY A 11 5.17 -54.93 -21.45
C GLY A 11 4.63 -53.49 -21.34
N LEU A 12 3.73 -53.09 -22.24
CA LEU A 12 2.99 -51.81 -22.19
C LEU A 12 1.74 -51.88 -21.27
N LEU A 13 1.30 -53.08 -20.91
CA LEU A 13 0.19 -53.37 -19.99
C LEU A 13 0.70 -53.82 -18.60
N ALA A 14 2.00 -53.73 -18.34
CA ALA A 14 2.47 -53.80 -16.96
C ALA A 14 1.69 -52.72 -16.20
N PRO A 15 0.93 -53.07 -15.15
CA PRO A 15 0.23 -52.06 -14.38
C PRO A 15 1.31 -51.10 -13.88
N GLN A 16 1.33 -49.90 -14.45
CA GLN A 16 2.00 -48.81 -13.77
C GLN A 16 1.29 -48.76 -12.43
N THR A 17 2.03 -49.01 -11.36
CA THR A 17 1.53 -48.76 -10.02
C THR A 17 1.14 -47.28 -10.02
N ALA A 18 -0.14 -47.00 -10.23
CA ALA A 18 -0.70 -45.69 -9.97
C ALA A 18 -0.50 -45.52 -8.47
N ARG A 19 0.55 -44.78 -8.10
CA ARG A 19 0.76 -44.40 -6.71
C ARG A 19 -0.37 -43.45 -6.37
N ALA A 20 -1.30 -43.90 -5.53
CA ALA A 20 -2.24 -43.01 -4.89
C ALA A 20 -1.45 -42.04 -4.01
N HIS A 21 -1.89 -40.78 -3.96
CA HIS A 21 -1.26 -39.73 -3.16
C HIS A 21 -1.32 -40.05 -1.67
N PRO A 22 -0.43 -39.44 -0.87
CA PRO A 22 -0.70 -39.29 0.54
C PRO A 22 -2.07 -38.62 0.68
N ALA A 23 -2.97 -39.22 1.47
CA ALA A 23 -4.26 -38.61 1.79
C ALA A 23 -4.09 -37.31 2.61
N ASP A 24 -2.88 -37.06 3.10
CA ASP A 24 -2.55 -36.07 4.11
C ASP A 24 -1.03 -35.83 4.14
N ASN A 25 -0.56 -34.71 4.71
CA ASN A 25 0.86 -34.31 4.67
C ASN A 25 1.42 -33.87 6.02
N PHE A 26 2.76 -33.89 6.12
CA PHE A 26 3.53 -33.24 7.16
C PHE A 26 3.93 -31.83 6.73
N PHE A 27 3.60 -30.84 7.57
CA PHE A 27 4.12 -29.48 7.43
C PHE A 27 5.27 -29.30 8.41
N LEU A 28 6.49 -29.24 7.87
CA LEU A 28 7.73 -29.17 8.62
C LEU A 28 8.31 -27.76 8.52
N THR A 29 8.44 -27.07 9.66
CA THR A 29 9.16 -25.79 9.72
C THR A 29 10.49 -26.00 10.41
N HIS A 30 11.57 -25.90 9.65
CA HIS A 30 12.95 -26.04 10.10
C HIS A 30 13.54 -24.64 10.36
N THR A 31 13.87 -24.35 11.61
CA THR A 31 14.58 -23.13 12.00
C THR A 31 16.03 -23.49 12.31
N LEU A 32 16.98 -22.80 11.67
CA LEU A 32 18.42 -23.00 11.80
C LEU A 32 19.06 -21.71 12.33
N THR A 33 19.67 -21.77 13.51
CA THR A 33 20.45 -20.67 14.07
C THR A 33 21.94 -21.00 13.96
N LEU A 34 22.65 -20.24 13.11
CA LEU A 34 24.08 -20.40 12.86
C LEU A 34 24.87 -19.58 13.88
N THR A 35 25.58 -20.25 14.79
CA THR A 35 26.45 -19.61 15.79
C THR A 35 27.91 -20.01 15.59
N PRO A 36 28.89 -19.20 16.03
CA PRO A 36 30.32 -19.54 15.98
C PRO A 36 30.72 -20.84 16.68
N GLU A 37 29.83 -21.44 17.49
CA GLU A 37 30.12 -22.64 18.28
C GLU A 37 29.43 -23.89 17.74
N ALA A 38 28.18 -23.76 17.29
CA ALA A 38 27.36 -24.85 16.77
C ALA A 38 26.19 -24.31 15.91
N ILE A 39 25.54 -25.19 15.16
CA ILE A 39 24.25 -24.88 14.55
C ILE A 39 23.16 -25.40 15.47
N GLN A 40 22.26 -24.52 15.91
CA GLN A 40 21.03 -24.94 16.59
C GLN A 40 19.95 -25.17 15.54
N THR A 41 19.23 -26.27 15.63
CA THR A 41 18.09 -26.55 14.75
C THR A 41 16.86 -26.85 15.59
N GLN A 42 15.76 -26.19 15.25
CA GLN A 42 14.44 -26.49 15.78
C GLN A 42 13.56 -26.92 14.62
N VAL A 43 12.76 -27.97 14.80
CA VAL A 43 11.82 -28.44 13.79
C VAL A 43 10.44 -28.55 14.41
N ALA A 44 9.50 -27.77 13.90
CA ALA A 44 8.09 -27.91 14.23
C ALA A 44 7.42 -28.81 13.20
N ILE A 45 6.80 -29.89 13.67
CA ILE A 45 6.16 -30.93 12.86
C ILE A 45 4.66 -30.83 13.10
N ALA A 46 3.94 -30.32 12.10
CA ALA A 46 2.50 -30.22 12.11
C ALA A 46 1.93 -31.20 11.07
N PRO A 47 1.56 -32.43 11.48
CA PRO A 47 0.88 -33.37 10.60
C PRO A 47 -0.55 -32.92 10.36
N GLY A 48 -1.11 -33.22 9.19
CA GLY A 48 -2.55 -33.12 9.03
C GLY A 48 -3.30 -34.22 9.80
N SER A 49 -4.63 -34.15 9.75
CA SER A 49 -5.52 -34.87 10.69
C SER A 49 -5.41 -36.41 10.68
N LEU A 50 -5.12 -37.03 9.53
CA LEU A 50 -4.97 -38.48 9.39
C LEU A 50 -3.58 -38.93 9.88
N LEU A 51 -2.55 -38.18 9.52
CA LEU A 51 -1.17 -38.45 9.93
C LEU A 51 -0.94 -38.17 11.42
N ALA A 52 -1.63 -37.19 11.99
CA ALA A 52 -1.57 -36.86 13.41
C ALA A 52 -1.92 -38.08 14.27
N ARG A 53 -2.98 -38.80 13.91
CA ARG A 53 -3.40 -40.03 14.59
C ARG A 53 -2.36 -41.14 14.41
N ALA A 54 -1.83 -41.30 13.19
CA ALA A 54 -0.83 -42.31 12.90
C ALA A 54 0.48 -42.09 13.69
N ILE A 55 0.93 -40.85 13.83
CA ILE A 55 2.09 -40.51 14.67
C ILE A 55 1.81 -40.80 16.13
N TRP A 56 0.64 -40.39 16.66
CA TRP A 56 0.31 -40.61 18.06
C TRP A 56 0.40 -42.10 18.43
N PHE A 57 -0.25 -42.97 17.64
CA PHE A 57 -0.19 -44.42 17.85
C PHE A 57 1.19 -45.04 17.58
N ALA A 58 2.03 -44.40 16.77
CA ALA A 58 3.39 -44.88 16.53
C ALA A 58 4.36 -44.50 17.65
N ALA A 59 4.08 -43.40 18.37
CA ALA A 59 4.86 -42.95 19.51
C ALA A 59 4.40 -43.62 20.82
N ASP A 60 3.09 -43.84 20.99
CA ASP A 60 2.48 -44.58 22.11
C ASP A 60 2.86 -46.07 22.01
N SER A 61 3.95 -46.44 22.68
CA SER A 61 4.59 -47.75 22.57
C SER A 61 3.99 -48.76 23.55
N ASP A 62 3.45 -48.29 24.67
CA ASP A 62 2.82 -49.13 25.69
C ASP A 62 1.29 -49.22 25.55
N GLY A 63 0.69 -48.38 24.70
CA GLY A 63 -0.71 -48.41 24.29
C GLY A 63 -1.66 -47.83 25.33
N ASP A 64 -1.17 -46.91 26.17
CA ASP A 64 -1.96 -46.28 27.23
C ASP A 64 -2.73 -45.02 26.79
N GLU A 65 -2.65 -44.69 25.50
CA GLU A 65 -3.25 -43.52 24.83
C GLU A 65 -2.61 -42.17 25.22
N ALA A 66 -1.62 -42.16 26.10
CA ALA A 66 -0.80 -41.00 26.43
C ALA A 66 0.61 -41.14 25.84
N ILE A 67 1.36 -40.04 25.80
CA ILE A 67 2.75 -40.06 25.35
C ILE A 67 3.63 -39.67 26.52
N SER A 68 4.42 -40.62 27.00
CA SER A 68 5.42 -40.37 28.02
C SER A 68 6.63 -39.61 27.45
N ALA A 69 7.42 -38.98 28.33
CA ALA A 69 8.66 -38.32 27.91
C ALA A 69 9.65 -39.30 27.24
N GLU A 70 9.68 -40.56 27.70
CA GLU A 70 10.56 -41.60 27.17
C GLU A 70 10.16 -42.00 25.74
N GLU A 71 8.85 -42.08 25.47
CA GLU A 71 8.30 -42.35 24.14
C GLU A 71 8.50 -41.18 23.18
N ALA A 72 8.23 -39.96 23.65
CA ALA A 72 8.49 -38.75 22.90
C ALA A 72 9.97 -38.65 22.48
N ASP A 73 10.90 -38.91 23.41
CA ASP A 73 12.34 -38.92 23.15
C ASP A 73 12.73 -40.03 22.17
N ALA A 74 12.19 -41.24 22.32
CA ALA A 74 12.48 -42.37 21.43
C ALA A 74 12.01 -42.10 19.99
N TRP A 75 10.80 -41.55 19.83
CA TRP A 75 10.28 -41.14 18.53
C TRP A 75 11.11 -40.00 17.93
N ALA A 76 11.44 -38.98 18.72
CA ALA A 76 12.25 -37.84 18.30
C ALA A 76 13.64 -38.27 17.80
N GLN A 77 14.29 -39.21 18.49
CA GLN A 77 15.59 -39.74 18.07
C GLN A 77 15.52 -40.46 16.73
N SER A 78 14.44 -41.22 16.48
CA SER A 78 14.17 -41.84 15.18
C SER A 78 14.06 -40.78 14.09
N TRP A 79 13.31 -39.70 14.35
CA TRP A 79 13.14 -38.59 13.42
C TRP A 79 14.47 -37.87 13.13
N VAL A 80 15.24 -37.50 14.16
CA VAL A 80 16.56 -36.85 14.00
C VAL A 80 17.52 -37.72 13.18
N GLY A 81 17.41 -39.05 13.28
CA GLY A 81 18.16 -40.00 12.46
C GLY A 81 17.87 -39.91 10.96
N THR A 82 16.78 -39.26 10.54
CA THR A 82 16.44 -39.01 9.13
C THR A 82 17.05 -37.72 8.57
N LEU A 83 17.70 -36.90 9.40
CA LEU A 83 18.43 -35.74 8.92
C LEU A 83 19.77 -36.14 8.33
N ARG A 84 20.07 -35.65 7.12
CA ARG A 84 21.39 -35.78 6.49
C ARG A 84 21.99 -34.39 6.37
N ILE A 85 23.07 -34.18 7.11
CA ILE A 85 23.69 -32.86 7.25
C ILE A 85 25.14 -32.95 6.77
N GLU A 86 25.54 -32.04 5.91
CA GLU A 86 26.92 -31.90 5.44
C GLU A 86 27.42 -30.49 5.76
N VAL A 87 28.55 -30.40 6.44
CA VAL A 87 29.24 -29.16 6.79
C VAL A 87 30.56 -29.14 6.05
N ASP A 88 30.75 -28.19 5.13
CA ASP A 88 31.92 -28.09 4.26
C ASP A 88 32.23 -29.41 3.54
N GLY A 89 31.17 -30.09 3.06
CA GLY A 89 31.25 -31.38 2.37
C GLY A 89 31.51 -32.59 3.26
N SER A 90 31.66 -32.41 4.57
CA SER A 90 31.85 -33.50 5.55
C SER A 90 30.52 -33.83 6.26
N PRO A 91 30.14 -35.11 6.41
CA PRO A 91 28.94 -35.48 7.15
C PRO A 91 28.97 -35.03 8.60
N ALA A 92 27.89 -34.43 9.08
CA ALA A 92 27.66 -34.05 10.47
C ALA A 92 26.41 -34.76 11.02
N ARG A 93 26.31 -34.88 12.35
CA ARG A 93 25.13 -35.43 13.03
C ARG A 93 24.51 -34.35 13.91
N ALA A 94 23.18 -34.40 14.03
CA ALA A 94 22.44 -33.60 14.99
C ALA A 94 22.25 -34.42 16.28
N ASP A 95 22.53 -33.79 17.42
CA ASP A 95 22.31 -34.34 18.75
C ASP A 95 20.99 -33.77 19.29
N LEU A 96 20.01 -34.64 19.55
CA LEU A 96 18.72 -34.24 20.12
C LEU A 96 18.93 -33.63 21.51
N ALA A 97 18.40 -32.43 21.71
CA ALA A 97 18.49 -31.69 22.96
C ALA A 97 17.17 -31.71 23.75
N ALA A 98 16.03 -31.58 23.06
CA ALA A 98 14.71 -31.62 23.67
C ALA A 98 13.62 -31.97 22.64
N VAL A 99 12.54 -32.58 23.13
CA VAL A 99 11.27 -32.74 22.42
C VAL A 99 10.17 -32.10 23.26
N ASP A 100 9.33 -31.31 22.60
CA ASP A 100 8.07 -30.82 23.15
C ASP A 100 6.93 -31.54 22.42
N TRP A 101 6.12 -32.27 23.17
CA TRP A 101 5.07 -33.12 22.64
C TRP A 101 3.69 -32.52 22.98
N PRO A 102 2.72 -32.54 22.05
CA PRO A 102 1.39 -32.02 22.32
C PRO A 102 0.68 -32.66 23.53
N ASP A 103 -0.06 -31.86 24.28
CA ASP A 103 -0.78 -32.30 25.49
C ASP A 103 -1.87 -33.35 25.21
N SER A 104 -2.39 -33.39 23.97
CA SER A 104 -3.42 -34.35 23.55
C SER A 104 -3.37 -34.61 22.04
N ILE A 105 -3.90 -35.77 21.64
CA ILE A 105 -4.08 -36.12 20.22
C ILE A 105 -4.97 -35.10 19.50
N ASP A 106 -5.99 -34.56 20.18
CA ASP A 106 -6.88 -33.57 19.58
C ASP A 106 -6.15 -32.24 19.31
N ALA A 107 -5.26 -31.80 20.20
CA ALA A 107 -4.42 -30.62 19.98
C ALA A 107 -3.50 -30.78 18.76
N LEU A 108 -2.99 -32.00 18.53
CA LEU A 108 -2.17 -32.34 17.36
C LEU A 108 -3.01 -32.44 16.07
N VAL A 109 -4.15 -33.15 16.11
CA VAL A 109 -5.08 -33.32 14.98
C VAL A 109 -5.65 -31.97 14.51
N THR A 110 -5.93 -31.09 15.45
CA THR A 110 -6.37 -29.72 15.16
C THR A 110 -5.22 -28.76 14.90
N GLY A 111 -3.96 -29.20 14.93
CA GLY A 111 -2.79 -28.33 14.70
C GLY A 111 -2.70 -27.13 15.64
N GLU A 112 -3.36 -27.16 16.80
CA GLU A 112 -3.19 -26.14 17.85
C GLU A 112 -1.80 -26.22 18.48
N GLN A 113 -1.27 -27.44 18.58
CA GLN A 113 0.09 -27.73 19.03
C GLN A 113 0.79 -28.61 17.99
N ALA A 114 2.05 -28.32 17.70
CA ALA A 114 2.90 -29.10 16.83
C ALA A 114 3.93 -29.88 17.68
N ILE A 115 4.42 -31.01 17.17
CA ILE A 115 5.56 -31.69 17.80
C ILE A 115 6.81 -30.85 17.50
N THR A 116 7.53 -30.43 18.54
CA THR A 116 8.70 -29.56 18.35
C THR A 116 9.97 -30.27 18.81
N LEU A 117 10.93 -30.41 17.89
CA LEU A 117 12.21 -31.04 18.14
C LEU A 117 13.30 -29.96 18.18
N SER A 118 14.15 -29.98 19.19
CA SER A 118 15.34 -29.13 19.27
C SER A 118 16.59 -30.00 19.26
N ALA A 119 17.53 -29.72 18.38
CA ALA A 119 18.79 -30.43 18.27
C ALA A 119 19.95 -29.47 18.00
N ALA A 120 21.16 -29.89 18.35
CA ALA A 120 22.39 -29.16 18.09
C ALA A 120 23.27 -29.95 17.12
N ILE A 121 23.87 -29.27 16.15
CA ILE A 121 24.86 -29.85 15.25
C ILE A 121 26.21 -29.29 15.70
N PRO A 122 27.10 -30.09 16.33
CA PRO A 122 28.37 -29.64 16.89
C PRO A 122 29.43 -29.46 15.80
N ALA A 123 29.09 -28.73 14.74
CA ALA A 123 29.97 -28.40 13.63
C ALA A 123 29.64 -26.99 13.12
N VAL A 124 30.67 -26.25 12.74
CA VAL A 124 30.57 -24.85 12.31
C VAL A 124 31.00 -24.74 10.84
N PRO A 125 30.09 -24.37 9.92
CA PRO A 125 30.40 -24.27 8.50
C PRO A 125 31.27 -23.04 8.21
N ARG A 126 32.23 -23.19 7.29
CA ARG A 126 33.05 -22.07 6.78
C ARG A 126 32.75 -21.76 5.32
N GLU A 127 32.40 -22.77 4.54
CA GLU A 127 32.15 -22.65 3.10
C GLU A 127 30.68 -22.90 2.78
N SER A 128 30.12 -24.00 3.28
CA SER A 128 28.73 -24.38 2.98
C SER A 128 28.11 -25.27 4.04
N LEU A 129 26.81 -25.14 4.22
CA LEU A 129 25.96 -26.07 4.97
C LEU A 129 24.94 -26.67 4.00
N ARG A 130 24.81 -27.99 4.01
CA ARG A 130 23.73 -28.71 3.34
C ARG A 130 22.91 -29.45 4.38
N TYR A 131 21.62 -29.15 4.42
CA TYR A 131 20.66 -29.77 5.33
C TYR A 131 19.60 -30.48 4.49
N ILE A 132 19.38 -31.77 4.77
CA ILE A 132 18.41 -32.59 4.03
C ILE A 132 17.53 -33.31 5.04
N SER A 133 16.23 -33.05 4.98
CA SER A 133 15.22 -33.85 5.66
C SER A 133 14.82 -35.02 4.76
N THR A 134 15.08 -36.26 5.17
CA THR A 134 14.58 -37.45 4.46
C THR A 134 13.40 -38.11 5.19
N PHE A 135 12.76 -37.39 6.11
CA PHE A 135 11.53 -37.83 6.76
C PHE A 135 10.38 -37.75 5.75
N ASP A 136 9.80 -38.91 5.41
CA ASP A 136 8.72 -39.08 4.43
C ASP A 136 8.69 -38.02 3.31
N PRO A 137 9.66 -38.06 2.38
CA PRO A 137 9.87 -36.98 1.41
C PRO A 137 8.72 -36.84 0.40
N GLU A 138 7.86 -37.86 0.27
CA GLU A 138 6.70 -37.81 -0.63
C GLU A 138 5.48 -37.13 0.02
N SER A 139 5.41 -37.09 1.36
CA SER A 139 4.31 -36.50 2.12
C SER A 139 4.72 -35.27 2.95
N SER A 140 5.94 -34.75 2.76
CA SER A 140 6.49 -33.68 3.60
C SER A 140 6.69 -32.37 2.83
N ILE A 141 6.06 -31.32 3.32
CA ILE A 141 6.25 -29.94 2.87
C ILE A 141 7.20 -29.26 3.85
N ASN A 142 8.33 -28.78 3.34
CA ASN A 142 9.41 -28.26 4.16
C ASN A 142 9.52 -26.73 3.97
N ARG A 143 9.51 -25.99 5.08
CA ARG A 143 9.87 -24.57 5.14
C ARG A 143 11.14 -24.42 5.95
N PHE A 144 12.02 -23.54 5.52
CA PHE A 144 13.28 -23.27 6.20
C PHE A 144 13.36 -21.80 6.60
N ALA A 145 13.75 -21.56 7.85
CA ALA A 145 14.12 -20.26 8.38
C ALA A 145 15.56 -20.34 8.90
N LEU A 146 16.33 -19.29 8.64
CA LEU A 146 17.75 -19.16 8.97
C LEU A 146 17.97 -17.86 9.76
N HIS A 147 18.73 -17.97 10.83
CA HIS A 147 19.18 -16.85 11.65
C HIS A 147 20.67 -16.96 11.89
N ALA A 148 21.40 -15.87 11.70
CA ALA A 148 22.82 -15.77 12.00
C ALA A 148 22.99 -15.10 13.37
N GLU A 149 23.71 -15.77 14.27
CA GLU A 149 24.20 -15.16 15.51
C GLU A 149 25.72 -15.11 15.46
N GLY A 150 26.26 -14.25 14.60
CA GLY A 150 27.70 -14.08 14.40
C GLY A 150 28.31 -14.91 13.27
N LEU A 151 27.49 -15.64 12.50
CA LEU A 151 27.88 -16.33 11.25
C LEU A 151 26.94 -15.95 10.10
N PRO A 152 27.17 -14.80 9.43
CA PRO A 152 26.36 -14.40 8.28
C PRO A 152 26.55 -15.37 7.11
N PHE A 153 25.53 -15.45 6.26
CA PHE A 153 25.45 -16.41 5.16
C PHE A 153 25.08 -15.73 3.83
N GLY A 154 25.36 -16.38 2.71
CA GLY A 154 24.92 -15.96 1.38
C GLY A 154 23.51 -16.45 1.07
N GLN A 155 22.98 -16.11 -0.12
CA GLN A 155 21.62 -16.47 -0.51
C GLN A 155 21.42 -18.01 -0.48
N PRO A 156 20.55 -18.54 0.40
CA PRO A 156 20.26 -19.97 0.45
C PRO A 156 19.55 -20.46 -0.81
N GLN A 157 19.64 -21.76 -1.07
CA GLN A 157 18.92 -22.45 -2.14
C GLN A 157 18.13 -23.62 -1.54
N GLN A 158 16.81 -23.57 -1.69
CA GLN A 158 15.91 -24.64 -1.28
C GLN A 158 15.36 -25.38 -2.50
N ASP A 159 15.25 -26.70 -2.37
CA ASP A 159 14.51 -27.59 -3.26
C ASP A 159 13.84 -28.68 -2.40
N GLY A 160 12.55 -28.51 -2.11
CA GLY A 160 11.80 -29.38 -1.20
C GLY A 160 12.45 -29.47 0.19
N GLY A 161 12.69 -30.70 0.66
CA GLY A 161 13.35 -30.97 1.95
C GLY A 161 14.86 -30.73 1.98
N GLN A 162 15.47 -30.23 0.91
CA GLN A 162 16.89 -29.92 0.83
C GLN A 162 17.14 -28.41 0.87
N LEU A 163 18.05 -27.99 1.75
CA LEU A 163 18.56 -26.63 1.87
C LEU A 163 20.07 -26.61 1.69
N VAL A 164 20.56 -25.72 0.83
CA VAL A 164 21.99 -25.43 0.65
C VAL A 164 22.24 -23.96 1.03
N VAL A 165 23.14 -23.75 1.99
CA VAL A 165 23.47 -22.43 2.52
C VAL A 165 24.95 -22.15 2.24
N PRO A 166 25.29 -21.19 1.37
CA PRO A 166 26.67 -20.74 1.21
C PRO A 166 27.07 -19.83 2.37
N LEU A 167 28.29 -19.95 2.89
CA LEU A 167 28.84 -19.11 3.96
C LEU A 167 29.92 -18.14 3.47
N VAL A 168 30.54 -18.44 2.32
CA VAL A 168 31.58 -17.59 1.73
C VAL A 168 30.97 -16.23 1.33
N ASP A 169 31.62 -15.14 1.75
CA ASP A 169 31.19 -13.76 1.51
C ASP A 169 29.73 -13.49 1.93
N GLY A 170 29.23 -14.22 2.92
CA GLY A 170 27.88 -14.10 3.44
C GLY A 170 27.61 -12.73 4.06
N THR A 171 26.47 -12.14 3.72
CA THR A 171 26.02 -10.83 4.24
C THR A 171 24.64 -10.89 4.88
N LEU A 172 23.92 -12.00 4.74
CA LEU A 172 22.58 -12.17 5.29
C LEU A 172 22.66 -12.61 6.75
N GLU A 173 21.84 -11.99 7.58
CA GLU A 173 21.66 -12.39 8.97
C GLU A 173 20.37 -13.18 9.19
N THR A 174 19.37 -13.01 8.32
CA THR A 174 18.11 -13.74 8.38
C THR A 174 17.65 -14.10 6.98
N TRP A 175 16.96 -15.23 6.86
CA TRP A 175 16.30 -15.66 5.63
C TRP A 175 15.18 -16.64 5.97
N ASP A 176 14.12 -16.65 5.17
CA ASP A 176 12.99 -17.55 5.34
C ASP A 176 12.43 -17.90 3.95
N SER A 177 12.30 -19.18 3.65
CA SER A 177 11.81 -19.61 2.34
C SER A 177 10.34 -19.29 2.08
N GLY A 178 9.58 -19.02 3.13
CA GLY A 178 8.22 -18.49 3.07
C GLY A 178 8.14 -17.00 2.77
N THR A 179 9.28 -16.33 2.50
CA THR A 179 9.27 -14.93 2.03
C THR A 179 9.16 -14.86 0.51
N PRO A 180 8.30 -13.97 -0.04
CA PRO A 180 8.21 -13.76 -1.47
C PRO A 180 9.56 -13.34 -2.09
N THR A 181 9.93 -14.01 -3.17
CA THR A 181 11.07 -13.66 -4.03
C THR A 181 10.72 -12.41 -4.82
N THR A 182 10.88 -11.24 -4.20
CA THR A 182 10.67 -9.92 -4.83
C THR A 182 11.76 -9.55 -5.87
N GLY A 183 12.47 -10.56 -6.41
CA GLY A 183 13.70 -10.46 -7.19
C GLY A 183 13.65 -9.66 -8.49
N ARG A 184 12.48 -9.17 -8.92
CA ARG A 184 12.34 -8.14 -9.96
C ARG A 184 11.42 -6.96 -9.59
N SER A 185 10.59 -7.03 -8.52
CA SER A 185 9.52 -6.05 -8.30
C SER A 185 9.83 -4.83 -7.42
N LEU A 186 11.04 -4.69 -6.87
CA LEU A 186 11.42 -3.54 -6.02
C LEU A 186 12.67 -2.79 -6.46
N ALA A 187 13.25 -3.15 -7.61
CA ALA A 187 14.33 -2.40 -8.23
C ALA A 187 13.82 -1.18 -9.02
N ALA A 188 13.02 -0.32 -8.38
CA ALA A 188 12.70 1.02 -8.87
C ALA A 188 12.75 2.06 -7.72
N THR A 189 13.85 2.02 -6.96
CA THR A 189 14.74 3.12 -6.51
C THR A 189 14.23 4.53 -6.17
N GLN A 190 12.92 4.82 -6.09
CA GLN A 190 12.41 6.16 -5.75
C GLN A 190 11.76 6.21 -4.35
N THR A 191 11.11 5.14 -3.91
CA THR A 191 10.44 5.06 -2.60
C THR A 191 11.39 4.67 -1.45
N ALA A 192 12.46 3.92 -1.73
CA ALA A 192 13.44 3.47 -0.73
C ALA A 192 14.23 4.63 -0.07
N ARG A 193 14.44 5.76 -0.79
CA ARG A 193 15.09 6.96 -0.21
C ARG A 193 14.19 7.71 0.77
N VAL A 194 12.87 7.60 0.61
CA VAL A 194 11.89 8.17 1.55
C VAL A 194 11.77 7.26 2.77
N ASN A 195 11.82 5.93 2.58
CA ASN A 195 11.60 4.93 3.64
C ASN A 195 12.77 4.79 4.63
N GLN A 196 14.02 4.96 4.22
CA GLN A 196 15.13 5.06 5.20
C GLN A 196 14.96 6.26 6.14
N LEU A 197 14.39 7.36 5.65
CA LEU A 197 14.18 8.56 6.44
C LEU A 197 13.00 8.39 7.42
N THR A 198 11.88 7.81 6.96
CA THR A 198 10.67 7.60 7.77
C THR A 198 10.88 6.51 8.84
N GLY A 199 11.59 5.43 8.50
CA GLY A 199 11.96 4.36 9.43
C GLY A 199 12.91 4.84 10.53
N LEU A 200 13.93 5.64 10.19
CA LEU A 200 14.83 6.26 11.18
C LEU A 200 14.10 7.23 12.10
N LEU A 201 13.02 7.89 11.65
CA LEU A 201 12.27 8.85 12.46
C LEU A 201 11.31 8.18 13.47
N ARG A 202 10.81 6.96 13.19
CA ARG A 202 9.92 6.23 14.11
C ARG A 202 10.69 5.46 15.21
N THR A 203 11.88 4.92 14.92
CA THR A 203 12.59 4.01 15.85
C THR A 203 13.90 4.55 16.44
N ALA A 204 14.48 5.65 15.94
CA ALA A 204 15.76 6.10 16.45
C ALA A 204 15.66 6.68 17.87
N GLN A 205 16.44 6.11 18.80
CA GLN A 205 16.90 6.88 19.95
C GLN A 205 17.57 8.16 19.42
N LEU A 206 17.11 9.33 19.85
CA LEU A 206 17.63 10.62 19.39
C LEU A 206 19.10 10.77 19.82
N THR A 207 20.03 10.31 18.99
CA THR A 207 21.44 10.58 19.21
C THR A 207 21.70 12.08 18.94
N PRO A 208 22.64 12.72 19.66
CA PRO A 208 22.99 14.12 19.42
C PRO A 208 23.36 14.42 17.96
N VAL A 209 23.91 13.44 17.25
CA VAL A 209 24.28 13.54 15.83
C VAL A 209 23.04 13.67 14.93
N ILE A 210 22.01 12.85 15.14
CA ILE A 210 20.77 12.90 14.34
C ILE A 210 20.04 14.23 14.57
N VAL A 211 19.98 14.69 15.82
CA VAL A 211 19.40 16.01 16.15
C VAL A 211 20.18 17.13 15.43
N LEU A 212 21.50 17.08 15.44
CA LEU A 212 22.33 18.08 14.75
C LEU A 212 22.14 18.05 13.23
N ILE A 213 21.99 16.87 12.62
CA ILE A 213 21.67 16.72 11.20
C ILE A 213 20.30 17.31 10.91
N ALA A 214 19.27 16.97 11.70
CA ALA A 214 17.92 17.47 11.51
C ALA A 214 17.82 19.00 11.66
N LEU A 215 18.52 19.58 12.64
CA LEU A 215 18.61 21.03 12.81
C LEU A 215 19.34 21.69 11.62
N SER A 216 20.44 21.09 11.15
CA SER A 216 21.19 21.61 10.00
C SER A 216 20.37 21.56 8.71
N ALA A 217 19.66 20.45 8.48
CA ALA A 217 18.75 20.29 7.35
C ALA A 217 17.58 21.28 7.42
N SER A 218 16.97 21.43 8.60
CA SER A 218 15.89 22.38 8.83
C SER A 218 16.32 23.84 8.60
N LEU A 219 17.51 24.22 9.08
CA LEU A 219 18.12 25.53 8.82
C LEU A 219 18.33 25.76 7.32
N GLY A 220 18.88 24.75 6.62
CA GLY A 220 19.12 24.81 5.17
C GLY A 220 17.83 24.90 4.36
N LEU A 221 16.80 24.12 4.72
CA LEU A 221 15.48 24.20 4.10
C LEU A 221 14.83 25.57 4.30
N GLY A 222 14.93 26.14 5.52
CA GLY A 222 14.46 27.50 5.79
C GLY A 222 15.16 28.55 4.94
N ALA A 223 16.48 28.41 4.75
CA ALA A 223 17.28 29.27 3.89
C ALA A 223 16.88 29.16 2.41
N ILE A 224 16.71 27.94 1.88
CA ILE A 224 16.24 27.70 0.50
C ILE A 224 14.83 28.26 0.31
N HIS A 225 13.95 28.02 1.28
CA HIS A 225 12.58 28.52 1.27
C HIS A 225 12.52 30.05 1.34
N ALA A 226 13.56 30.77 1.82
CA ALA A 226 13.62 32.22 1.71
C ALA A 226 13.71 32.72 0.26
N LEU A 227 14.24 31.90 -0.64
CA LEU A 227 14.46 32.21 -2.05
C LEU A 227 13.21 31.95 -2.90
N THR A 228 12.20 31.25 -2.37
CA THR A 228 10.96 30.97 -3.09
C THR A 228 10.07 32.21 -3.21
N PRO A 229 9.34 32.40 -4.32
CA PRO A 229 8.47 33.55 -4.51
C PRO A 229 7.31 33.53 -3.50
N GLY A 230 7.23 34.52 -2.63
CA GLY A 230 6.12 34.71 -1.68
C GLY A 230 5.78 36.19 -1.50
N HIS A 231 4.52 36.51 -1.25
CA HIS A 231 4.06 37.91 -1.27
C HIS A 231 4.72 38.81 -0.22
N GLY A 232 4.93 38.31 1.00
CA GLY A 232 5.65 39.04 2.05
C GLY A 232 7.10 39.31 1.67
N LYS A 233 7.81 38.30 1.17
CA LYS A 233 9.24 38.38 0.80
C LYS A 233 9.46 39.25 -0.45
N ALA A 234 8.52 39.20 -1.41
CA ALA A 234 8.53 40.05 -2.60
C ALA A 234 8.24 41.52 -2.29
N LEU A 235 7.34 41.82 -1.34
CA LEU A 235 7.11 43.18 -0.84
C LEU A 235 8.33 43.74 -0.13
N VAL A 236 9.01 42.94 0.70
CA VAL A 236 10.27 43.31 1.36
C VAL A 236 11.35 43.64 0.33
N ALA A 237 11.53 42.79 -0.68
CA ALA A 237 12.48 43.02 -1.77
C ALA A 237 12.13 44.29 -2.57
N ALA A 238 10.86 44.47 -2.95
CA ALA A 238 10.40 45.65 -3.68
C ALA A 238 10.54 46.94 -2.85
N TYR A 239 10.29 46.87 -1.54
CA TYR A 239 10.44 47.98 -0.59
C TYR A 239 11.90 48.40 -0.45
N LEU A 240 12.82 47.44 -0.32
CA LEU A 240 14.26 47.71 -0.19
C LEU A 240 14.88 48.22 -1.50
N VAL A 241 14.38 47.78 -2.65
CA VAL A 241 14.78 48.29 -3.98
C VAL A 241 14.20 49.68 -4.26
N GLY A 242 12.94 49.94 -3.88
CA GLY A 242 12.19 51.14 -4.26
C GLY A 242 12.33 52.35 -3.33
N SER A 243 12.58 52.15 -2.04
CA SER A 243 12.68 53.23 -1.03
C SER A 243 14.14 53.53 -0.65
N ARG A 244 14.43 54.63 0.06
CA ARG A 244 15.76 54.92 0.65
C ARG A 244 16.04 54.00 1.87
N GLY A 245 15.90 52.68 1.69
CA GLY A 245 16.12 51.68 2.72
C GLY A 245 17.59 51.64 3.16
N THR A 246 17.85 51.65 4.47
CA THR A 246 19.19 51.43 5.02
C THR A 246 19.38 49.94 5.36
N PRO A 247 20.63 49.45 5.54
CA PRO A 247 20.86 48.09 6.02
C PRO A 247 20.14 47.78 7.35
N ARG A 248 19.92 48.80 8.20
CA ARG A 248 19.16 48.67 9.45
C ARG A 248 17.68 48.37 9.18
N HIS A 249 17.10 48.97 8.13
CA HIS A 249 15.72 48.67 7.72
C HIS A 249 15.61 47.25 7.16
N ALA A 250 16.62 46.76 6.41
CA ALA A 250 16.64 45.38 5.93
C ALA A 250 16.68 44.35 7.08
N ILE A 251 17.51 44.60 8.10
CA ILE A 251 17.60 43.74 9.30
C ILE A 251 16.27 43.74 10.07
N ALA A 252 15.72 44.93 10.35
CA ALA A 252 14.47 45.05 11.10
C ALA A 252 13.29 44.39 10.36
N LEU A 253 13.20 44.61 9.06
CA LEU A 253 12.11 44.08 8.24
C LEU A 253 12.22 42.55 8.10
N GLY A 254 13.41 42.00 7.90
CA GLY A 254 13.65 40.56 7.92
C GLY A 254 13.28 39.93 9.26
N GLY A 255 13.69 40.55 10.37
CA GLY A 255 13.36 40.07 11.72
C GLY A 255 11.86 40.09 12.03
N ILE A 256 11.15 41.17 11.68
CA ILE A 256 9.70 41.29 11.92
C ILE A 256 8.93 40.25 11.09
N VAL A 257 9.29 40.06 9.82
CA VAL A 257 8.66 39.06 8.96
C VAL A 257 8.88 37.66 9.51
N THR A 258 10.11 37.31 9.92
CA THR A 258 10.37 36.00 10.55
C THR A 258 9.57 35.82 11.83
N LEU A 259 9.59 36.79 12.74
CA LEU A 259 8.88 36.68 14.03
C LEU A 259 7.37 36.48 13.84
N THR A 260 6.78 37.23 12.92
CA THR A 260 5.34 37.14 12.65
C THR A 260 4.98 35.85 11.92
N HIS A 261 5.86 35.37 11.03
CA HIS A 261 5.73 34.07 10.39
C HIS A 261 5.83 32.90 11.37
N THR A 262 6.91 32.82 12.15
CA THR A 262 7.07 31.80 13.19
C THR A 262 5.93 31.85 14.19
N GLY A 263 5.53 33.05 14.65
CA GLY A 263 4.42 33.21 15.58
C GLY A 263 3.11 32.68 15.03
N SER A 264 2.79 32.95 13.77
CA SER A 264 1.57 32.43 13.12
C SER A 264 1.60 30.90 12.96
N VAL A 265 2.75 30.31 12.57
CA VAL A 265 2.93 28.85 12.46
C VAL A 265 2.73 28.18 13.82
N LEU A 266 3.35 28.71 14.87
CA LEU A 266 3.24 28.18 16.23
C LEU A 266 1.81 28.29 16.77
N ALA A 267 1.16 29.44 16.57
CA ALA A 267 -0.23 29.64 17.00
C ALA A 267 -1.19 28.69 16.28
N LEU A 268 -1.03 28.53 14.96
CA LEU A 268 -1.86 27.62 14.19
C LEU A 268 -1.59 26.15 14.56
N GLY A 269 -0.34 25.74 14.74
CA GLY A 269 -0.02 24.38 15.17
C GLY A 269 -0.57 24.05 16.56
N LEU A 270 -0.54 24.98 17.52
CA LEU A 270 -1.16 24.83 18.83
C LEU A 270 -2.70 24.77 18.73
N LEU A 271 -3.30 25.58 17.84
CA LEU A 271 -4.74 25.53 17.56
C LEU A 271 -5.13 24.17 16.97
N THR A 272 -4.37 23.66 16.00
CA THR A 272 -4.59 22.34 15.40
C THR A 272 -4.44 21.23 16.42
N LEU A 273 -3.44 21.29 17.30
CA LEU A 273 -3.28 20.34 18.41
C LEU A 273 -4.46 20.38 19.39
N ALA A 274 -5.04 21.55 19.66
CA ALA A 274 -6.24 21.65 20.48
C ALA A 274 -7.47 21.08 19.76
N ALA A 275 -7.56 21.26 18.44
CA ALA A 275 -8.65 20.77 17.59
C ALA A 275 -8.56 19.28 17.27
N SER A 276 -7.37 18.66 17.32
CA SER A 276 -7.15 17.23 17.01
C SER A 276 -7.85 16.27 17.98
N ARG A 277 -8.38 16.77 19.10
CA ARG A 277 -9.27 16.00 19.98
C ARG A 277 -10.67 15.79 19.39
N PHE A 278 -11.02 16.51 18.32
CA PHE A 278 -12.34 16.53 17.71
C PHE A 278 -12.33 16.28 16.19
N LEU A 279 -11.16 16.29 15.55
CA LEU A 279 -10.99 16.15 14.09
C LEU A 279 -9.79 15.23 13.79
N VAL A 280 -9.95 14.30 12.86
CA VAL A 280 -8.88 13.38 12.42
C VAL A 280 -7.87 14.17 11.56
N PRO A 281 -6.55 13.98 11.72
CA PRO A 281 -5.54 14.74 10.97
C PRO A 281 -5.68 14.64 9.44
N THR A 282 -6.16 13.51 8.92
CA THR A 282 -6.36 13.23 7.48
C THR A 282 -7.35 14.18 6.82
N ASP A 283 -8.38 14.63 7.53
CA ASP A 283 -9.37 15.58 7.00
C ASP A 283 -8.86 17.03 7.00
N VAL A 284 -7.89 17.35 7.86
CA VAL A 284 -7.45 18.73 8.11
C VAL A 284 -6.40 19.19 7.08
N PHE A 285 -5.50 18.30 6.65
CA PHE A 285 -4.43 18.65 5.70
C PHE A 285 -4.96 19.21 4.37
N PRO A 286 -5.89 18.54 3.67
CA PRO A 286 -6.33 19.02 2.38
C PRO A 286 -7.10 20.35 2.50
N ILE A 287 -7.87 20.54 3.58
CA ILE A 287 -8.60 21.79 3.84
C ILE A 287 -7.63 22.95 4.04
N LEU A 288 -6.56 22.77 4.83
CA LEU A 288 -5.56 23.80 5.06
C LEU A 288 -4.78 24.14 3.79
N GLU A 289 -4.46 23.14 2.95
CA GLU A 289 -3.79 23.36 1.67
C GLU A 289 -4.68 24.09 0.66
N ILE A 290 -5.96 23.71 0.56
CA ILE A 290 -6.94 24.38 -0.29
C ILE A 290 -7.13 25.83 0.16
N ALA A 291 -7.33 26.06 1.47
CA ALA A 291 -7.46 27.41 2.02
C ALA A 291 -6.22 28.27 1.76
N SER A 292 -5.03 27.70 1.93
CA SER A 292 -3.75 28.37 1.66
C SER A 292 -3.59 28.70 0.17
N GLY A 293 -3.88 27.74 -0.72
CA GLY A 293 -3.82 27.94 -2.17
C GLY A 293 -4.82 29.01 -2.65
N LEU A 294 -6.05 29.02 -2.13
CA LEU A 294 -7.06 30.04 -2.42
C LEU A 294 -6.62 31.45 -1.97
N LEU A 295 -5.98 31.55 -0.80
CA LEU A 295 -5.39 32.81 -0.34
C LEU A 295 -4.27 33.28 -1.28
N ILE A 296 -3.39 32.39 -1.73
CA ILE A 296 -2.31 32.70 -2.69
C ILE A 296 -2.91 33.17 -4.03
N ILE A 297 -3.96 32.51 -4.53
CA ILE A 297 -4.68 32.91 -5.75
C ILE A 297 -5.25 34.32 -5.60
N GLY A 298 -6.00 34.58 -4.54
CA GLY A 298 -6.61 35.89 -4.29
C GLY A 298 -5.57 37.02 -4.24
N MET A 299 -4.43 36.72 -3.64
CA MET A 299 -3.27 37.61 -3.54
C MET A 299 -2.55 37.81 -4.88
N GLY A 300 -2.35 36.75 -5.67
CA GLY A 300 -1.80 36.81 -7.02
C GLY A 300 -2.66 37.68 -7.95
N ILE A 301 -4.00 37.51 -7.89
CA ILE A 301 -4.96 38.36 -8.61
C ILE A 301 -4.85 39.81 -8.15
N GLY A 302 -4.75 40.05 -6.84
CA GLY A 302 -4.60 41.39 -6.27
C GLY A 302 -3.33 42.11 -6.78
N LEU A 303 -2.18 41.45 -6.71
CA LEU A 303 -0.92 41.97 -7.23
C LEU A 303 -1.01 42.24 -8.73
N LEU A 304 -1.53 41.30 -9.51
CA LEU A 304 -1.66 41.42 -10.96
C LEU A 304 -2.51 42.64 -11.35
N ARG A 305 -3.65 42.85 -10.66
CA ARG A 305 -4.52 44.02 -10.87
C ARG A 305 -3.82 45.35 -10.60
N VAL A 306 -3.07 45.46 -9.50
CA VAL A 306 -2.32 46.68 -9.15
C VAL A 306 -1.23 46.97 -10.18
N ARG A 307 -0.50 45.94 -10.65
CA ARG A 307 0.60 46.11 -11.61
C ARG A 307 0.12 46.43 -13.02
N ILE A 308 -0.97 45.79 -13.49
CA ILE A 308 -1.58 46.11 -14.80
C ILE A 308 -2.11 47.55 -14.83
N LYS A 309 -2.74 48.02 -13.75
CA LYS A 309 -3.17 49.42 -13.65
C LYS A 309 -1.99 50.41 -13.71
N GLY A 310 -0.87 50.08 -13.07
CA GLY A 310 0.36 50.88 -13.14
C GLY A 310 0.95 50.95 -14.56
N LEU A 311 0.98 49.83 -15.29
CA LEU A 311 1.50 49.76 -16.65
C LEU A 311 0.65 50.59 -17.64
N ARG A 312 -0.68 50.56 -17.50
CA ARG A 312 -1.60 51.40 -18.28
C ARG A 312 -1.42 52.89 -18.02
N GLY A 313 -1.04 53.28 -16.80
CA GLY A 313 -0.73 54.66 -16.46
C GLY A 313 0.55 55.18 -17.13
N VAL A 314 1.54 54.33 -17.36
CA VAL A 314 2.81 54.69 -18.03
C VAL A 314 2.63 54.77 -19.55
N LEU A 315 1.81 53.89 -20.14
CA LEU A 315 1.52 53.88 -21.58
C LEU A 315 0.58 55.04 -22.03
N ASN A 316 -0.12 55.69 -21.09
CA ASN A 316 -1.09 56.76 -21.37
C ASN A 316 -0.57 58.18 -21.05
N LEU A 317 0.74 58.39 -20.89
CA LEU A 317 1.28 59.75 -20.73
C LEU A 317 1.50 60.40 -22.12
N PRO A 318 0.94 61.58 -22.39
CA PRO A 318 1.33 62.37 -23.56
C PRO A 318 2.82 62.72 -23.50
N GLU A 319 3.53 62.61 -24.62
CA GLU A 319 4.91 63.12 -24.71
C GLU A 319 4.93 64.62 -24.33
N PRO A 320 5.88 65.06 -23.48
CA PRO A 320 6.03 66.48 -23.22
C PRO A 320 6.42 67.20 -24.52
N PRO A 321 5.83 68.37 -24.82
CA PRO A 321 6.15 69.10 -26.04
C PRO A 321 7.64 69.47 -26.10
N PRO A 322 8.25 69.49 -27.31
CA PRO A 322 9.65 69.85 -27.47
C PRO A 322 9.92 71.24 -26.88
N THR A 323 10.94 71.33 -26.02
CA THR A 323 11.34 72.61 -25.43
C THR A 323 11.88 73.52 -26.52
N PRO A 324 11.33 74.74 -26.72
CA PRO A 324 11.85 75.67 -27.72
C PRO A 324 13.31 76.06 -27.39
N PRO A 325 14.15 76.31 -28.40
CA PRO A 325 15.55 76.68 -28.19
C PRO A 325 15.64 77.94 -27.34
N GLN A 326 16.34 77.87 -26.21
CA GLN A 326 16.60 79.05 -25.39
C GLN A 326 17.53 80.00 -26.14
N PRO A 327 17.20 81.31 -26.22
CA PRO A 327 18.11 82.31 -26.78
C PRO A 327 19.37 82.42 -25.90
N GLU A 328 20.54 82.48 -26.55
CA GLU A 328 21.80 82.77 -25.88
C GLU A 328 21.74 84.12 -25.14
N PRO A 329 22.31 84.20 -23.92
CA PRO A 329 22.17 85.38 -23.08
C PRO A 329 23.03 86.55 -23.62
N PRO A 330 22.51 87.79 -23.62
CA PRO A 330 23.35 88.95 -23.90
C PRO A 330 24.37 89.16 -22.79
N ALA A 331 25.59 89.49 -23.19
CA ALA A 331 26.70 89.81 -22.33
C ALA A 331 26.40 91.07 -21.52
N ASP A 332 25.87 90.91 -20.30
CA ASP A 332 26.03 91.93 -19.29
C ASP A 332 26.11 91.34 -17.87
N GLY A 333 27.13 91.79 -17.15
CA GLY A 333 27.61 91.20 -15.92
C GLY A 333 26.67 91.44 -14.75
N LYS A 334 25.77 90.49 -14.48
CA LYS A 334 25.17 90.22 -13.16
C LYS A 334 24.60 88.79 -13.15
N LYS A 335 25.38 87.83 -12.64
CA LYS A 335 24.87 86.48 -12.30
C LYS A 335 23.78 86.62 -11.23
N ARG A 336 22.52 86.64 -11.66
CA ARG A 336 21.39 86.27 -10.81
C ARG A 336 20.89 84.92 -11.27
N ILE A 337 21.37 83.88 -10.59
CA ILE A 337 20.78 82.55 -10.62
C ILE A 337 19.41 82.68 -9.94
N ALA A 338 18.35 82.84 -10.72
CA ALA A 338 17.00 82.64 -10.25
C ALA A 338 16.64 81.16 -10.49
N ILE A 339 17.04 80.30 -9.54
CA ILE A 339 16.42 78.97 -9.40
C ILE A 339 15.05 79.23 -8.77
N ASN A 340 14.03 79.41 -9.61
CA ASN A 340 12.65 79.46 -9.15
C ASN A 340 11.81 78.46 -9.95
N GLN A 341 12.21 77.20 -9.83
CA GLN A 341 11.28 76.08 -9.89
C GLN A 341 11.66 75.16 -8.73
N SER A 342 10.85 75.22 -7.68
CA SER A 342 10.67 74.09 -6.80
C SER A 342 10.32 72.91 -7.70
N ILE A 343 11.31 72.05 -7.96
CA ILE A 343 11.02 70.66 -8.28
C ILE A 343 10.14 70.24 -7.11
N GLU A 344 8.84 70.06 -7.36
CA GLU A 344 8.01 69.21 -6.53
C GLU A 344 8.65 67.82 -6.64
N THR A 345 9.68 67.62 -5.83
CA THR A 345 10.13 66.31 -5.42
C THR A 345 8.89 65.70 -4.82
N ARG A 346 8.18 64.88 -5.62
CA ARG A 346 7.14 64.00 -5.08
C ARG A 346 7.73 63.41 -3.83
N VAL A 347 7.07 63.75 -2.72
CA VAL A 347 7.42 63.38 -1.37
C VAL A 347 7.58 61.85 -1.36
N TYR A 348 8.81 61.37 -1.50
CA TYR A 348 9.18 60.09 -0.92
C TYR A 348 9.23 60.38 0.56
N GLU A 349 8.13 60.12 1.27
CA GLU A 349 8.09 60.21 2.72
C GLU A 349 9.29 59.45 3.30
N ASP A 350 10.08 60.13 4.13
CA ASP A 350 11.08 59.47 4.95
C ASP A 350 10.35 58.45 5.84
N LEU A 351 10.87 57.22 5.80
CA LEU A 351 10.21 56.01 6.30
C LEU A 351 9.96 56.07 7.82
N SER A 352 8.69 56.11 8.23
CA SER A 352 8.32 55.92 9.63
C SER A 352 8.47 54.44 10.01
N TRP A 353 9.11 54.14 11.15
CA TRP A 353 9.21 52.79 11.73
C TRP A 353 7.85 52.07 11.83
N ARG A 354 6.76 52.83 11.97
CA ARG A 354 5.40 52.30 11.99
C ARG A 354 5.00 51.62 10.66
N SER A 355 5.37 52.23 9.53
CA SER A 355 5.10 51.67 8.20
C SER A 355 5.87 50.37 7.95
N LEU A 356 7.10 50.28 8.46
CA LEU A 356 7.96 49.10 8.38
C LEU A 356 7.37 47.94 9.18
N ILE A 357 6.89 48.21 10.40
CA ILE A 357 6.23 47.22 11.25
C ILE A 357 4.95 46.69 10.61
N THR A 358 4.08 47.58 10.11
CA THR A 358 2.82 47.16 9.46
C THR A 358 3.08 46.32 8.21
N LEU A 359 4.10 46.68 7.42
CA LEU A 359 4.49 45.94 6.23
C LEU A 359 5.10 44.57 6.59
N GLY A 360 5.93 44.52 7.62
CA GLY A 360 6.53 43.27 8.11
C GLY A 360 5.49 42.30 8.67
N ILE A 361 4.52 42.79 9.47
CA ILE A 361 3.41 41.97 10.00
C ILE A 361 2.54 41.43 8.87
N SER A 362 2.17 42.27 7.91
CA SER A 362 1.38 41.81 6.76
C SER A 362 2.10 40.76 5.92
N GLY A 363 3.44 40.82 5.88
CA GLY A 363 4.26 39.86 5.13
C GLY A 363 4.47 38.52 5.82
N GLY A 364 4.43 38.48 7.16
CA GLY A 364 4.63 37.25 7.93
C GLY A 364 3.35 36.61 8.49
N LEU A 365 2.18 37.26 8.41
CA LEU A 365 0.93 36.70 8.97
C LEU A 365 0.47 35.39 8.31
N VAL A 366 0.88 35.13 7.07
CA VAL A 366 0.55 33.88 6.37
C VAL A 366 1.61 32.83 6.70
N PRO A 367 1.27 31.78 7.47
CA PRO A 367 2.21 30.70 7.78
C PRO A 367 2.50 29.87 6.52
N CYS A 368 3.69 29.27 6.43
CA CYS A 368 4.00 28.36 5.32
C CYS A 368 3.50 26.94 5.65
N PRO A 369 2.96 26.23 4.66
CA PRO A 369 2.54 24.84 4.83
C PRO A 369 3.72 23.96 5.30
N ASP A 370 4.93 24.20 4.80
CA ASP A 370 6.13 23.43 5.17
C ASP A 370 6.43 23.45 6.68
N ALA A 371 6.35 24.62 7.32
CA ALA A 371 6.64 24.73 8.75
C ALA A 371 5.50 24.18 9.62
N ILE A 372 4.25 24.25 9.13
CA ILE A 372 3.11 23.59 9.76
C ILE A 372 3.27 22.07 9.64
N ALA A 373 3.66 21.55 8.48
CA ALA A 373 3.89 20.12 8.25
C ALA A 373 4.97 19.56 9.18
N ILE A 374 6.11 20.24 9.32
CA ILE A 374 7.17 19.86 10.29
C ILE A 374 6.60 19.75 11.71
N LEU A 375 5.77 20.72 12.13
CA LEU A 375 5.19 20.74 13.46
C LEU A 375 4.14 19.62 13.65
N LEU A 376 3.28 19.39 12.66
CA LEU A 376 2.23 18.37 12.71
C LEU A 376 2.81 16.95 12.64
N VAL A 377 3.82 16.71 11.80
CA VAL A 377 4.55 15.43 11.79
C VAL A 377 5.19 15.17 13.15
N ALA A 378 5.84 16.18 13.73
CA ALA A 378 6.42 16.07 15.07
C ALA A 378 5.37 15.81 16.17
N ILE A 379 4.16 16.36 16.02
CA ILE A 379 3.02 16.07 16.89
C ILE A 379 2.53 14.63 16.69
N ALA A 380 2.42 14.17 15.44
CA ALA A 380 1.97 12.81 15.11
C ALA A 380 2.88 11.73 15.70
N ILE A 381 4.20 11.98 15.75
CA ILE A 381 5.18 11.09 16.41
C ILE A 381 5.34 11.34 17.92
N ASN A 382 4.48 12.17 18.52
CA ASN A 382 4.51 12.55 19.94
C ASN A 382 5.84 13.21 20.41
N ARG A 383 6.50 13.97 19.53
CA ARG A 383 7.77 14.69 19.77
C ARG A 383 7.64 16.20 19.60
N LEU A 384 6.67 16.82 20.28
CA LEU A 384 6.39 18.25 20.17
C LEU A 384 7.63 19.15 20.38
N ALA A 385 8.48 18.84 21.36
CA ALA A 385 9.69 19.62 21.64
C ALA A 385 10.67 19.63 20.45
N LEU A 386 10.80 18.50 19.74
CA LEU A 386 11.64 18.41 18.54
C LEU A 386 11.03 19.24 17.41
N GLY A 387 9.71 19.12 17.18
CA GLY A 387 8.99 19.91 16.19
C GLY A 387 9.14 21.42 16.38
N LEU A 388 8.96 21.90 17.60
CA LEU A 388 9.16 23.31 17.96
C LEU A 388 10.60 23.77 17.71
N THR A 389 11.59 22.93 18.02
CA THR A 389 13.01 23.23 17.80
C THR A 389 13.35 23.26 16.30
N LEU A 390 12.77 22.36 15.50
CA LEU A 390 12.94 22.36 14.04
C LEU A 390 12.28 23.59 13.41
N VAL A 391 11.04 23.93 13.75
CA VAL A 391 10.35 25.11 13.20
C VAL A 391 11.08 26.43 13.52
N THR A 392 11.61 26.55 14.74
CA THR A 392 12.42 27.72 15.12
C THR A 392 13.72 27.78 14.34
N THR A 393 14.39 26.64 14.14
CA THR A 393 15.63 26.55 13.35
C THR A 393 15.39 26.85 11.86
N PHE A 394 14.32 26.31 11.27
CA PHE A 394 13.84 26.67 9.94
C PHE A 394 13.65 28.19 9.80
N SER A 395 13.00 28.80 10.79
CA SER A 395 12.73 30.24 10.80
C SER A 395 14.00 31.09 10.88
N LEU A 396 15.04 30.62 11.59
CA LEU A 396 16.34 31.28 11.64
C LEU A 396 17.05 31.26 10.28
N GLY A 397 17.00 30.13 9.56
CA GLY A 397 17.56 29.99 8.22
C GLY A 397 16.89 30.94 7.24
N LEU A 398 15.55 31.02 7.32
CA LEU A 398 14.74 31.98 6.58
C LEU A 398 15.17 33.43 6.85
N ALA A 399 15.30 33.81 8.13
CA ALA A 399 15.68 35.15 8.55
C ALA A 399 17.06 35.55 8.00
N ALA A 400 18.04 34.65 8.12
CA ALA A 400 19.40 34.90 7.70
C ALA A 400 19.46 35.28 6.22
N VAL A 401 18.83 34.49 5.34
CA VAL A 401 18.85 34.74 3.90
C VAL A 401 18.12 36.05 3.53
N LEU A 402 16.96 36.33 4.12
CA LEU A 402 16.23 37.58 3.85
C LEU A 402 17.04 38.82 4.26
N ILE A 403 17.73 38.76 5.40
CA ILE A 403 18.61 39.84 5.86
C ILE A 403 19.81 39.99 4.92
N VAL A 404 20.48 38.90 4.55
CA VAL A 404 21.63 38.94 3.63
C VAL A 404 21.24 39.54 2.28
N ILE A 405 20.15 39.06 1.67
CA ILE A 405 19.65 39.57 0.39
C ILE A 405 19.28 41.06 0.52
N GLY A 406 18.54 41.42 1.56
CA GLY A 406 18.12 42.79 1.77
C GLY A 406 19.30 43.76 1.93
N VAL A 407 20.32 43.36 2.68
CA VAL A 407 21.54 44.15 2.86
C VAL A 407 22.37 44.20 1.57
N ALA A 408 22.49 43.09 0.84
CA ALA A 408 23.22 43.03 -0.43
C ALA A 408 22.57 43.95 -1.48
N VAL A 409 21.25 43.92 -1.61
CA VAL A 409 20.48 44.79 -2.51
C VAL A 409 20.71 46.27 -2.18
N VAL A 410 20.64 46.63 -0.89
CA VAL A 410 20.87 48.02 -0.44
C VAL A 410 22.29 48.49 -0.75
N ARG A 411 23.31 47.63 -0.60
CA ARG A 411 24.72 47.97 -0.88
C ARG A 411 25.05 48.03 -2.37
N SER A 412 24.47 47.13 -3.17
CA SER A 412 24.77 47.02 -4.61
C SER A 412 23.97 47.98 -5.48
N ARG A 413 23.05 48.77 -4.90
CA ARG A 413 22.18 49.70 -5.60
C ARG A 413 22.92 50.67 -6.54
N GLY A 414 24.07 51.21 -6.11
CA GLY A 414 24.85 52.15 -6.91
C GLY A 414 25.51 51.52 -8.14
N PHE A 415 25.85 50.23 -8.06
CA PHE A 415 26.40 49.46 -9.18
C PHE A 415 25.29 48.98 -10.13
N LEU A 416 24.14 48.55 -9.60
CA LEU A 416 23.04 48.07 -10.44
C LEU A 416 22.38 49.17 -11.29
N SER A 417 22.44 50.43 -10.84
CA SER A 417 21.90 51.57 -11.59
C SER A 417 22.70 51.94 -12.84
N THR A 418 23.90 51.41 -13.04
CA THR A 418 24.74 51.68 -14.23
C THR A 418 24.47 50.73 -15.39
N LEU A 419 23.67 49.67 -15.20
CA LEU A 419 23.32 48.70 -16.23
C LEU A 419 22.00 49.08 -16.91
N ASP A 420 22.01 49.35 -18.22
CA ASP A 420 20.81 49.75 -18.97
C ASP A 420 19.69 48.69 -18.97
N GLY A 421 20.05 47.40 -18.94
CA GLY A 421 19.11 46.28 -18.82
C GLY A 421 18.38 46.21 -17.46
N PHE A 422 18.93 46.83 -16.41
CA PHE A 422 18.32 46.85 -15.08
C PHE A 422 17.03 47.68 -15.04
N LYS A 423 16.93 48.74 -15.86
CA LYS A 423 15.72 49.58 -15.96
C LYS A 423 14.54 48.83 -16.59
N GLN A 424 14.79 48.01 -17.61
CA GLN A 424 13.76 47.15 -18.22
C GLN A 424 13.38 45.99 -17.29
N ALA A 425 14.38 45.36 -16.63
CA ALA A 425 14.14 44.28 -15.69
C ALA A 425 13.30 44.74 -14.48
N THR A 426 13.60 45.90 -13.88
CA THR A 426 12.83 46.46 -12.74
C THR A 426 11.38 46.79 -13.08
N ALA A 427 11.06 47.06 -14.35
CA ALA A 427 9.69 47.27 -14.82
C ALA A 427 8.92 45.95 -15.04
N ALA A 428 9.58 44.91 -15.53
CA ALA A 428 8.95 43.61 -15.85
C ALA A 428 8.88 42.64 -14.66
N LEU A 429 9.89 42.65 -13.78
CA LEU A 429 10.03 41.73 -12.63
C LEU A 429 8.77 41.67 -11.73
N PRO A 430 8.12 42.79 -11.36
CA PRO A 430 6.92 42.74 -10.53
C PRO A 430 5.74 42.06 -11.22
N LEU A 431 5.60 42.19 -12.55
CA LEU A 431 4.53 41.55 -13.31
C LEU A 431 4.77 40.04 -13.40
N VAL A 432 6.00 39.64 -13.73
CA VAL A 432 6.41 38.23 -13.78
C VAL A 432 6.20 37.55 -12.43
N SER A 433 6.57 38.21 -11.33
CA SER A 433 6.34 37.68 -9.98
C SER A 433 4.86 37.48 -9.66
N ALA A 434 3.97 38.37 -10.12
CA ALA A 434 2.54 38.25 -9.86
C ALA A 434 1.90 37.08 -10.63
N VAL A 435 2.35 36.85 -11.87
CA VAL A 435 1.93 35.69 -12.68
C VAL A 435 2.44 34.38 -12.08
N ILE A 436 3.70 34.33 -11.65
CA ILE A 436 4.29 33.15 -10.98
C ILE A 436 3.52 32.83 -9.70
N VAL A 437 3.26 33.81 -8.83
CA VAL A 437 2.49 33.61 -7.59
C VAL A 437 1.07 33.10 -7.88
N LEU A 438 0.41 33.64 -8.90
CA LEU A 438 -0.92 33.17 -9.31
C LEU A 438 -0.88 31.72 -9.83
N GLY A 439 0.10 31.38 -10.67
CA GLY A 439 0.29 30.03 -11.20
C GLY A 439 0.59 29.00 -10.10
N LEU A 440 1.45 29.35 -9.13
CA LEU A 440 1.72 28.54 -7.95
C LEU A 440 0.46 28.33 -7.10
N GLY A 441 -0.33 29.37 -6.87
CA GLY A 441 -1.60 29.26 -6.15
C GLY A 441 -2.57 28.29 -6.84
N LEU A 442 -2.71 28.40 -8.17
CA LEU A 442 -3.54 27.48 -8.96
C LEU A 442 -3.05 26.03 -8.91
N LEU A 443 -1.73 25.82 -8.98
CA LEU A 443 -1.13 24.49 -8.92
C LEU A 443 -1.29 23.84 -7.54
N VAL A 444 -1.02 24.59 -6.47
CA VAL A 444 -1.19 24.09 -5.09
C VAL A 444 -2.65 23.77 -4.81
N THR A 445 -3.59 24.66 -5.16
CA THR A 445 -5.02 24.37 -5.01
C THR A 445 -5.44 23.18 -5.88
N GLY A 446 -4.97 23.08 -7.12
CA GLY A 446 -5.29 21.96 -8.01
C GLY A 446 -4.84 20.61 -7.45
N ASN A 447 -3.60 20.53 -6.98
CA ASN A 447 -3.04 19.31 -6.37
C ASN A 447 -3.76 18.95 -5.06
N ALA A 448 -4.02 19.93 -4.20
CA ALA A 448 -4.72 19.70 -2.94
C ALA A 448 -6.16 19.24 -3.16
N VAL A 449 -6.85 19.78 -4.17
CA VAL A 449 -8.19 19.35 -4.56
C VAL A 449 -8.17 17.93 -5.15
N ALA A 450 -7.20 17.62 -6.01
CA ALA A 450 -7.05 16.29 -6.63
C ALA A 450 -6.68 15.19 -5.63
N GLY A 451 -5.89 15.51 -4.60
CA GLY A 451 -5.53 14.59 -3.52
C GLY A 451 -6.51 14.57 -2.35
N SER A 452 -7.62 15.30 -2.44
CA SER A 452 -8.65 15.34 -1.39
C SER A 452 -9.91 14.59 -1.80
N ASN A 453 -10.57 13.96 -0.84
CA ASN A 453 -11.94 13.43 -1.00
C ASN A 453 -13.01 14.55 -1.11
N LEU A 454 -12.63 15.82 -1.32
CA LEU A 454 -13.54 16.97 -1.41
C LEU A 454 -14.15 17.15 -2.80
N LEU A 455 -13.49 16.67 -3.86
CA LEU A 455 -14.20 16.47 -5.11
C LEU A 455 -15.11 15.26 -4.88
N PRO A 456 -16.46 15.40 -4.97
CA PRO A 456 -17.27 14.21 -5.13
C PRO A 456 -16.68 13.47 -6.32
N ALA A 457 -16.36 12.18 -6.14
CA ALA A 457 -15.99 11.30 -7.25
C ALA A 457 -16.88 11.69 -8.42
N ALA A 458 -16.27 12.10 -9.55
CA ALA A 458 -17.01 12.56 -10.72
C ALA A 458 -18.21 11.63 -10.88
N ARG A 459 -19.44 12.16 -10.67
CA ARG A 459 -20.61 11.35 -10.33
C ARG A 459 -20.62 10.14 -11.26
N PHE A 460 -20.28 8.98 -10.72
CA PHE A 460 -20.33 7.76 -11.48
C PHE A 460 -21.78 7.62 -11.91
N ALA A 461 -22.01 7.76 -13.21
CA ALA A 461 -23.32 7.63 -13.79
C ALA A 461 -23.50 6.15 -14.13
N LEU A 462 -24.51 5.53 -13.52
CA LEU A 462 -24.89 4.15 -13.86
C LEU A 462 -25.21 4.00 -15.36
N ASP A 463 -25.53 5.10 -16.04
CA ASP A 463 -25.82 5.14 -17.48
C ASP A 463 -24.66 4.66 -18.37
N ASP A 464 -23.42 4.87 -17.94
CA ASP A 464 -22.22 4.47 -18.69
C ASP A 464 -21.59 3.19 -18.15
N ALA A 465 -22.14 2.62 -17.07
CA ALA A 465 -21.55 1.50 -16.35
C ALA A 465 -21.93 0.14 -16.92
N TRP A 466 -20.96 -0.76 -16.96
CA TRP A 466 -21.14 -2.16 -17.29
C TRP A 466 -20.92 -3.04 -16.07
N ILE A 467 -21.58 -4.19 -16.06
CA ILE A 467 -21.43 -5.24 -15.08
C ILE A 467 -20.89 -6.44 -15.83
N VAL A 468 -19.72 -6.91 -15.44
CA VAL A 468 -19.10 -8.15 -15.92
C VAL A 468 -19.55 -9.28 -15.00
N TYR A 469 -19.78 -10.47 -15.53
CA TYR A 469 -20.16 -11.64 -14.75
C TYR A 469 -19.90 -12.94 -15.51
N LEU A 470 -19.88 -14.07 -14.80
CA LEU A 470 -19.80 -15.41 -15.40
C LEU A 470 -21.20 -16.01 -15.56
N ALA A 471 -21.46 -16.60 -16.73
CA ALA A 471 -22.69 -17.33 -17.00
C ALA A 471 -22.47 -18.48 -18.00
N PRO A 472 -23.31 -19.52 -17.98
CA PRO A 472 -23.25 -20.59 -18.96
C PRO A 472 -23.75 -20.12 -20.33
N ASP A 473 -23.03 -20.51 -21.39
CA ASP A 473 -23.51 -20.39 -22.77
C ASP A 473 -24.58 -21.45 -23.11
N GLU A 474 -25.06 -21.46 -24.36
CA GLU A 474 -26.08 -22.41 -24.83
C GLU A 474 -25.69 -23.89 -24.68
N THR A 475 -24.40 -24.18 -24.49
CA THR A 475 -23.85 -25.52 -24.29
C THR A 475 -23.41 -25.79 -22.84
N PHE A 476 -23.80 -24.91 -21.91
CA PHE A 476 -23.46 -24.97 -20.48
C PHE A 476 -21.97 -24.79 -20.16
N ARG A 477 -21.18 -24.18 -21.06
CA ARG A 477 -19.81 -23.76 -20.76
C ARG A 477 -19.84 -22.39 -20.10
N GLN A 478 -19.10 -22.20 -19.01
CA GLN A 478 -19.02 -20.89 -18.36
C GLN A 478 -18.24 -19.92 -19.25
N GLN A 479 -18.79 -18.73 -19.47
CA GLN A 479 -18.20 -17.67 -20.27
C GLN A 479 -18.37 -16.33 -19.56
N VAL A 480 -17.58 -15.34 -19.97
CA VAL A 480 -17.71 -13.96 -19.48
C VAL A 480 -18.80 -13.25 -20.29
N TYR A 481 -19.71 -12.63 -19.56
CA TYR A 481 -20.76 -11.77 -20.10
C TYR A 481 -20.65 -10.36 -19.53
N VAL A 482 -21.22 -9.41 -20.27
CA VAL A 482 -21.43 -8.04 -19.80
C VAL A 482 -22.88 -7.61 -20.00
N ILE A 483 -23.38 -6.78 -19.09
CA ILE A 483 -24.67 -6.11 -19.20
C ILE A 483 -24.53 -4.66 -18.73
N ARG A 484 -25.29 -3.74 -19.31
CA ARG A 484 -25.34 -2.35 -18.82
C ARG A 484 -26.08 -2.29 -17.50
N ALA A 485 -25.65 -1.43 -16.58
CA ALA A 485 -26.33 -1.23 -15.31
C ALA A 485 -27.74 -0.63 -15.48
N THR A 486 -28.01 0.04 -16.60
CA THR A 486 -29.37 0.50 -16.96
C THR A 486 -30.29 -0.61 -17.49
N GLY A 487 -29.79 -1.84 -17.61
CA GLY A 487 -30.46 -2.95 -18.27
C GLY A 487 -30.22 -2.98 -19.79
N GLY A 488 -30.82 -3.97 -20.44
CA GLY A 488 -30.59 -4.33 -21.84
C GLY A 488 -30.29 -5.81 -21.97
N ASP A 489 -29.91 -6.25 -23.18
CA ASP A 489 -29.58 -7.64 -23.44
C ASP A 489 -28.14 -7.95 -22.99
N PRO A 490 -27.92 -9.07 -22.25
CA PRO A 490 -26.59 -9.62 -22.02
C PRO A 490 -25.75 -9.78 -23.29
N GLN A 491 -24.46 -9.46 -23.20
CA GLN A 491 -23.50 -9.66 -24.28
C GLN A 491 -22.42 -10.63 -23.83
N GLN A 492 -22.27 -11.73 -24.56
CA GLN A 492 -21.16 -12.66 -24.36
C GLN A 492 -19.87 -12.04 -24.89
N ILE A 493 -18.82 -12.02 -24.07
CA ILE A 493 -17.51 -11.45 -24.42
C ILE A 493 -16.51 -12.54 -24.80
N THR A 494 -16.59 -13.71 -24.18
CA THR A 494 -15.69 -14.84 -24.47
C THR A 494 -16.42 -15.98 -25.16
N ASP A 495 -15.76 -16.68 -26.07
CA ASP A 495 -16.24 -17.90 -26.72
C ASP A 495 -15.16 -18.98 -26.64
N GLU A 496 -14.77 -19.32 -25.40
CA GLU A 496 -13.75 -20.33 -25.16
C GLU A 496 -14.31 -21.72 -25.48
N PRO A 497 -13.50 -22.63 -26.07
CA PRO A 497 -13.96 -23.96 -26.46
C PRO A 497 -14.34 -24.85 -25.26
N LEU A 498 -13.85 -24.51 -24.06
CA LEU A 498 -14.19 -25.12 -22.77
C LEU A 498 -14.79 -24.03 -21.86
N SER A 499 -14.56 -24.08 -20.55
CA SER A 499 -15.12 -23.10 -19.61
C SER A 499 -14.09 -22.08 -19.15
N VAL A 500 -14.55 -20.85 -18.92
CA VAL A 500 -13.88 -19.85 -18.08
C VAL A 500 -14.17 -20.17 -16.62
N TRP A 501 -13.14 -20.20 -15.77
CA TRP A 501 -13.28 -20.55 -14.35
C TRP A 501 -13.44 -19.33 -13.45
N ASP A 502 -12.60 -18.32 -13.67
CA ASP A 502 -12.61 -17.07 -12.94
C ASP A 502 -12.08 -15.93 -13.81
N TYR A 503 -12.26 -14.71 -13.31
CA TYR A 503 -11.73 -13.51 -13.93
C TYR A 503 -11.50 -12.43 -12.87
N SER A 504 -10.83 -11.36 -13.26
CA SER A 504 -10.73 -10.11 -12.51
C SER A 504 -10.59 -8.94 -13.46
N ILE A 505 -11.09 -7.77 -13.06
CA ILE A 505 -10.92 -6.53 -13.82
C ILE A 505 -9.64 -5.82 -13.35
N ILE A 506 -8.70 -5.62 -14.27
CA ILE A 506 -7.40 -4.99 -14.01
C ILE A 506 -7.19 -3.87 -15.03
N ASP A 507 -7.07 -2.63 -14.57
CA ASP A 507 -6.89 -1.43 -15.42
C ASP A 507 -7.92 -1.28 -16.55
N GLY A 508 -9.16 -1.77 -16.32
CA GLY A 508 -10.25 -1.74 -17.30
C GLY A 508 -10.23 -2.86 -18.33
N GLU A 509 -9.28 -3.80 -18.24
CA GLU A 509 -9.24 -5.04 -19.02
C GLU A 509 -9.79 -6.20 -18.17
N ILE A 510 -10.51 -7.13 -18.82
CA ILE A 510 -10.99 -8.36 -18.17
C ILE A 510 -9.90 -9.42 -18.34
N ILE A 511 -9.27 -9.81 -17.24
CA ILE A 511 -8.28 -10.88 -17.21
C ILE A 511 -8.96 -12.14 -16.72
N TYR A 512 -8.99 -13.20 -17.53
CA TYR A 512 -9.74 -14.42 -17.23
C TYR A 512 -8.91 -15.68 -17.42
N ALA A 513 -9.24 -16.71 -16.62
CA ALA A 513 -8.67 -18.04 -16.74
C ALA A 513 -9.61 -18.97 -17.51
N ALA A 514 -9.12 -19.59 -18.57
CA ALA A 514 -9.89 -20.50 -19.41
C ALA A 514 -9.27 -21.89 -19.46
N GLU A 515 -10.11 -22.91 -19.38
CA GLU A 515 -9.70 -24.32 -19.49
C GLU A 515 -9.22 -24.63 -20.91
N ARG A 516 -8.15 -25.45 -21.01
CA ARG A 516 -7.58 -25.90 -22.27
C ARG A 516 -7.30 -27.40 -22.24
N SER A 517 -7.17 -28.03 -23.41
CA SER A 517 -6.81 -29.44 -23.48
C SER A 517 -5.42 -29.67 -22.85
N GLY A 518 -5.39 -30.28 -21.66
CA GLY A 518 -4.17 -30.56 -20.92
C GLY A 518 -3.64 -29.39 -20.08
N GLY A 519 -4.47 -28.40 -19.73
CA GLY A 519 -4.08 -27.28 -18.86
C GLY A 519 -5.10 -26.15 -18.87
N SER A 520 -4.62 -24.92 -18.82
CA SER A 520 -5.43 -23.70 -18.88
C SER A 520 -4.63 -22.56 -19.53
N GLY A 521 -5.26 -21.41 -19.76
CA GLY A 521 -4.55 -20.20 -20.15
C GLY A 521 -5.11 -18.97 -19.44
N LEU A 522 -4.24 -18.00 -19.18
CA LEU A 522 -4.64 -16.67 -18.77
C LEU A 522 -4.76 -15.78 -19.99
N TRP A 523 -5.89 -15.10 -20.10
CA TRP A 523 -6.26 -14.28 -21.25
C TRP A 523 -6.68 -12.90 -20.79
N ALA A 524 -6.61 -11.95 -21.72
CA ALA A 524 -7.02 -10.58 -21.51
C ALA A 524 -7.96 -10.15 -22.63
N VAL A 525 -9.06 -9.48 -22.29
CA VAL A 525 -10.03 -8.98 -23.26
C VAL A 525 -10.62 -7.66 -22.78
N THR A 526 -10.79 -6.73 -23.72
CA THR A 526 -11.61 -5.55 -23.53
C THR A 526 -12.91 -5.73 -24.33
N PRO A 527 -14.09 -5.30 -23.83
CA PRO A 527 -15.32 -5.41 -24.62
C PRO A 527 -15.17 -4.79 -26.03
N GLY A 528 -15.43 -5.60 -27.06
CA GLY A 528 -15.30 -5.21 -28.46
C GLY A 528 -13.91 -5.42 -29.09
N SER A 529 -12.93 -5.95 -28.35
CA SER A 529 -11.65 -6.41 -28.88
C SER A 529 -11.60 -7.94 -28.96
N GLU A 530 -10.68 -8.47 -29.77
CA GLU A 530 -10.34 -9.90 -29.74
C GLU A 530 -9.58 -10.24 -28.45
N PRO A 531 -9.81 -11.41 -27.83
CA PRO A 531 -9.03 -11.87 -26.69
C PRO A 531 -7.55 -12.10 -27.02
N ARG A 532 -6.67 -11.75 -26.08
CA ARG A 532 -5.21 -11.94 -26.16
C ARG A 532 -4.76 -12.94 -25.10
N LEU A 533 -4.02 -13.96 -25.51
CA LEU A 533 -3.38 -14.89 -24.59
C LEU A 533 -2.21 -14.18 -23.88
N LEU A 534 -2.24 -14.16 -22.55
CA LEU A 534 -1.15 -13.65 -21.72
C LEU A 534 -0.15 -14.76 -21.38
N LEU A 535 -0.67 -15.92 -20.98
CA LEU A 535 0.14 -17.05 -20.53
C LEU A 535 -0.56 -18.38 -20.88
N ASP A 536 0.19 -19.28 -21.54
CA ASP A 536 -0.25 -20.65 -21.79
C ASP A 536 0.28 -21.58 -20.68
N CYS A 537 -0.62 -22.11 -19.86
CA CYS A 537 -0.29 -22.99 -18.75
C CYS A 537 -0.38 -24.45 -19.20
N VAL A 538 0.59 -24.86 -20.01
CA VAL A 538 0.69 -26.25 -20.50
C VAL A 538 0.95 -27.19 -19.32
N GLN A 539 0.12 -28.22 -19.18
CA GLN A 539 0.22 -29.15 -18.05
C GLN A 539 0.18 -28.40 -16.71
N ALA A 540 -0.67 -27.38 -16.60
CA ALA A 540 -0.98 -26.69 -15.35
C ALA A 540 -2.35 -26.00 -15.42
N SER A 541 -2.98 -25.84 -14.26
CA SER A 541 -4.13 -24.99 -14.04
C SER A 541 -3.64 -23.65 -13.49
N CYS A 542 -4.02 -22.55 -14.14
CA CYS A 542 -3.72 -21.18 -13.76
C CYS A 542 -5.06 -20.48 -13.54
N SER A 543 -5.22 -19.81 -12.41
CA SER A 543 -6.48 -19.22 -11.98
C SER A 543 -6.23 -18.02 -11.05
N ALA A 544 -7.31 -17.37 -10.64
CA ALA A 544 -7.36 -16.28 -9.69
C ALA A 544 -6.35 -15.15 -10.00
N PRO A 545 -6.40 -14.56 -11.21
CA PRO A 545 -5.53 -13.43 -11.53
C PRO A 545 -5.88 -12.23 -10.63
N THR A 546 -4.89 -11.61 -9.98
CA THR A 546 -5.11 -10.43 -9.14
C THR A 546 -4.07 -9.33 -9.45
N PRO A 547 -4.42 -8.04 -9.32
CA PRO A 547 -3.47 -6.95 -9.58
C PRO A 547 -2.20 -7.05 -8.71
N ALA A 548 -1.06 -6.74 -9.33
CA ALA A 548 0.23 -6.61 -8.64
C ALA A 548 0.95 -5.32 -9.11
N PRO A 549 1.90 -4.77 -8.33
CA PRO A 549 2.59 -3.53 -8.70
C PRO A 549 3.33 -3.58 -10.06
N GLN A 550 3.70 -4.77 -10.54
CA GLN A 550 4.39 -5.00 -11.80
C GLN A 550 3.74 -6.16 -12.59
N GLY A 551 2.47 -6.00 -12.94
CA GLY A 551 1.69 -7.00 -13.68
C GLY A 551 0.59 -7.60 -12.81
N LEU A 552 0.57 -8.93 -12.67
CA LEU A 552 -0.43 -9.64 -11.87
C LEU A 552 0.17 -10.77 -11.04
N LEU A 553 -0.53 -11.14 -9.96
CA LEU A 553 -0.37 -12.43 -9.32
C LEU A 553 -1.40 -13.40 -9.88
N TYR A 554 -1.07 -14.68 -9.86
CA TYR A 554 -2.02 -15.74 -10.17
C TYR A 554 -1.71 -16.99 -9.37
N THR A 555 -2.68 -17.87 -9.27
CA THR A 555 -2.55 -19.18 -8.64
C THR A 555 -2.23 -20.22 -9.70
N ARG A 556 -1.23 -21.07 -9.45
CA ARG A 556 -0.83 -22.17 -10.34
C ARG A 556 -0.93 -23.51 -9.62
N LEU A 557 -1.49 -24.50 -10.31
CA LEU A 557 -1.56 -25.90 -9.90
C LEU A 557 -1.05 -26.77 -11.07
N ASP A 558 0.18 -27.27 -10.99
CA ASP A 558 0.78 -28.06 -12.08
C ASP A 558 0.03 -29.38 -12.34
N ALA A 559 0.01 -29.89 -13.57
CA ALA A 559 -0.73 -31.11 -13.93
C ALA A 559 -0.05 -32.40 -13.47
N ALA A 560 1.21 -32.35 -13.03
CA ALA A 560 1.75 -33.38 -12.15
C ALA A 560 0.88 -33.50 -10.87
N ALA A 561 0.22 -32.42 -10.45
CA ALA A 561 -0.86 -32.38 -9.45
C ALA A 561 -2.24 -32.83 -9.92
N VAL A 562 -2.48 -32.94 -11.22
CA VAL A 562 -3.73 -33.50 -11.78
C VAL A 562 -3.65 -35.03 -11.82
N VAL A 563 -2.43 -35.57 -11.85
CA VAL A 563 -2.11 -36.94 -11.38
C VAL A 563 -1.73 -36.90 -9.89
N GLY A 564 -2.29 -35.92 -9.15
CA GLY A 564 -2.40 -35.70 -7.69
C GLY A 564 -1.15 -35.34 -6.85
N GLN A 565 -0.01 -35.03 -7.47
CA GLN A 565 1.22 -34.59 -6.79
C GLN A 565 1.39 -33.05 -6.67
N GLY A 566 0.36 -32.26 -6.33
CA GLY A 566 0.66 -30.83 -6.15
C GLY A 566 -0.42 -29.94 -5.60
N TYR A 567 0.05 -28.76 -5.23
CA TYR A 567 -0.67 -27.76 -4.49
C TYR A 567 -0.82 -26.51 -5.33
N SER A 568 -1.87 -25.76 -5.05
CA SER A 568 -1.98 -24.39 -5.53
C SER A 568 -0.85 -23.55 -4.92
N THR A 569 -0.11 -22.86 -5.77
CA THR A 569 1.00 -21.98 -5.39
C THR A 569 0.84 -20.61 -6.05
N LEU A 570 1.33 -19.56 -5.40
CA LEU A 570 1.30 -18.21 -5.97
C LEU A 570 2.46 -17.96 -6.92
N TRP A 571 2.16 -17.30 -8.04
CA TRP A 571 3.08 -16.94 -9.10
C TRP A 571 2.87 -15.48 -9.50
N TRP A 572 3.91 -14.86 -10.05
CA TRP A 572 3.83 -13.53 -10.64
C TRP A 572 3.91 -13.62 -12.17
N LEU A 573 3.26 -12.70 -12.87
CA LEU A 573 3.30 -12.55 -14.31
C LEU A 573 3.47 -11.06 -14.68
N ASP A 574 4.50 -10.77 -15.46
CA ASP A 574 4.65 -9.50 -16.16
C ASP A 574 3.80 -9.54 -17.43
N THR A 575 2.77 -8.69 -17.50
CA THR A 575 1.79 -8.68 -18.59
C THR A 575 2.29 -8.02 -19.87
N GLU A 576 3.40 -7.27 -19.82
CA GLU A 576 4.06 -6.67 -20.98
C GLU A 576 5.05 -7.63 -21.63
N THR A 577 5.88 -8.29 -20.82
CA THR A 577 6.94 -9.18 -21.32
C THR A 577 6.51 -10.64 -21.43
N GLY A 578 5.46 -11.05 -20.70
CA GLY A 578 5.04 -12.45 -20.58
C GLY A 578 5.94 -13.28 -19.67
N GLU A 579 6.89 -12.65 -18.96
CA GLU A 579 7.76 -13.35 -18.02
C GLU A 579 6.99 -13.75 -16.76
N THR A 580 7.24 -14.95 -16.25
CA THR A 580 6.58 -15.48 -15.06
C THR A 580 7.48 -16.40 -14.24
N GLY A 581 7.24 -16.46 -12.93
CA GLY A 581 7.95 -17.33 -12.01
C GLY A 581 7.17 -17.56 -10.70
N PRO A 582 7.58 -18.54 -9.89
CA PRO A 582 6.98 -18.77 -8.58
C PRO A 582 7.20 -17.54 -7.71
N LEU A 583 6.23 -17.23 -6.85
CA LEU A 583 6.35 -16.12 -5.92
C LEU A 583 7.36 -16.44 -4.82
N PHE A 584 7.45 -17.70 -4.39
CA PHE A 584 8.38 -18.18 -3.36
C PHE A 584 9.53 -18.97 -3.98
N GLN A 585 10.65 -19.06 -3.27
CA GLN A 585 11.84 -19.74 -3.82
C GLN A 585 11.60 -21.23 -4.08
N ASP A 586 10.82 -21.87 -3.20
CA ASP A 586 10.35 -23.22 -3.41
C ASP A 586 8.95 -23.18 -4.01
N SER A 587 8.83 -23.65 -5.26
CA SER A 587 7.57 -23.69 -6.01
C SER A 587 6.61 -24.78 -5.53
N SER A 588 7.00 -25.61 -4.56
CA SER A 588 6.14 -26.61 -3.93
C SER A 588 5.44 -26.11 -2.66
N LEU A 589 5.82 -24.93 -2.14
CA LEU A 589 5.19 -24.33 -0.97
C LEU A 589 3.73 -23.95 -1.28
N PRO A 590 2.74 -24.65 -0.69
CA PRO A 590 1.34 -24.37 -0.96
C PRO A 590 1.04 -22.95 -0.51
N THR A 591 0.54 -22.12 -1.42
CA THR A 591 0.19 -20.73 -1.13
C THR A 591 -0.94 -20.30 -2.05
N THR A 592 -1.96 -19.65 -1.50
CA THR A 592 -3.16 -19.27 -2.25
C THR A 592 -3.65 -17.88 -1.85
N ASN A 593 -4.66 -17.38 -2.57
CA ASN A 593 -5.39 -16.16 -2.22
C ASN A 593 -4.50 -14.91 -2.07
N GLY A 594 -3.45 -14.83 -2.89
CA GLY A 594 -2.51 -13.71 -2.89
C GLY A 594 -3.15 -12.42 -3.39
N ARG A 595 -3.17 -11.37 -2.55
CA ARG A 595 -3.65 -10.03 -2.92
C ARG A 595 -2.77 -8.94 -2.32
N TYR A 596 -2.27 -8.05 -3.18
CA TYR A 596 -1.59 -6.83 -2.75
C TYR A 596 -2.58 -5.83 -2.16
N SER A 597 -2.12 -5.04 -1.19
CA SER A 597 -2.81 -3.82 -0.78
C SER A 597 -2.90 -2.85 -1.98
N PRO A 598 -3.89 -1.92 -2.01
CA PRO A 598 -4.07 -1.02 -3.15
C PRO A 598 -2.84 -0.18 -3.52
N ASP A 599 -1.98 0.11 -2.55
CA ASP A 599 -0.72 0.83 -2.72
C ASP A 599 0.47 -0.08 -3.09
N GLY A 600 0.28 -1.40 -3.11
CA GLY A 600 1.30 -2.40 -3.43
C GLY A 600 2.35 -2.64 -2.33
N THR A 601 2.21 -2.03 -1.16
CA THR A 601 3.24 -2.09 -0.10
C THR A 601 3.13 -3.31 0.80
N ARG A 602 1.97 -3.98 0.81
CA ARG A 602 1.72 -5.19 1.59
C ARG A 602 1.14 -6.29 0.70
N LEU A 603 1.48 -7.53 1.00
CA LEU A 603 0.91 -8.71 0.36
C LEU A 603 0.25 -9.59 1.42
N ALA A 604 -1.03 -9.86 1.23
CA ALA A 604 -1.76 -10.87 1.98
C ALA A 604 -1.81 -12.17 1.19
N TYR A 605 -1.57 -13.31 1.84
CA TYR A 605 -1.68 -14.64 1.24
C TYR A 605 -1.96 -15.71 2.29
N ALA A 606 -2.61 -16.79 1.88
CA ALA A 606 -2.83 -17.96 2.72
C ALA A 606 -1.67 -18.96 2.55
N ALA A 607 -1.09 -19.40 3.68
CA ALA A 607 -0.02 -20.40 3.73
C ALA A 607 -0.37 -21.49 4.76
N PRO A 608 -0.03 -22.77 4.55
CA PRO A 608 -0.38 -23.84 5.47
C PRO A 608 0.11 -23.64 6.90
N ASP A 609 -0.64 -24.18 7.86
CA ASP A 609 -0.30 -24.17 9.29
C ASP A 609 -0.53 -25.53 9.98
N GLY A 610 -0.46 -26.64 9.24
CA GLY A 610 -0.61 -27.98 9.78
C GLY A 610 -2.03 -28.53 9.70
N SER A 611 -2.99 -27.79 10.24
CA SER A 611 -4.42 -28.19 10.26
C SER A 611 -5.31 -27.42 9.29
N GLY A 612 -4.80 -26.31 8.73
CA GLY A 612 -5.51 -25.50 7.76
C GLY A 612 -4.56 -24.55 7.03
N SER A 613 -5.11 -23.39 6.67
CA SER A 613 -4.35 -22.30 6.07
C SER A 613 -4.36 -21.09 6.99
N ARG A 614 -3.23 -20.42 7.08
CA ARG A 614 -3.00 -19.24 7.90
C ARG A 614 -2.77 -18.04 7.00
N LEU A 615 -3.54 -16.99 7.24
CA LEU A 615 -3.32 -15.74 6.54
C LEU A 615 -2.05 -15.07 7.05
N THR A 616 -1.19 -14.78 6.10
CA THR A 616 0.13 -14.21 6.29
C THR A 616 0.17 -12.85 5.61
N ILE A 617 0.65 -11.83 6.32
CA ILE A 617 0.86 -10.49 5.79
C ILE A 617 2.36 -10.25 5.66
N TYR A 618 2.80 -9.91 4.46
CA TYR A 618 4.17 -9.58 4.15
C TYR A 618 4.28 -8.09 3.83
N ASP A 619 5.18 -7.39 4.55
CA ASP A 619 5.58 -6.04 4.21
C ASP A 619 6.62 -6.12 3.10
N VAL A 620 6.20 -5.67 1.92
CA VAL A 620 6.97 -5.76 0.67
C VAL A 620 8.20 -4.85 0.75
N LEU A 621 8.07 -3.69 1.40
CA LEU A 621 9.13 -2.70 1.51
C LEU A 621 10.16 -3.05 2.58
N ALA A 622 9.70 -3.54 3.73
CA ALA A 622 10.56 -3.95 4.82
C ALA A 622 11.15 -5.35 4.61
N GLY A 623 10.60 -6.14 3.69
CA GLY A 623 11.09 -7.47 3.36
C GLY A 623 10.83 -8.49 4.48
N GLN A 624 9.80 -8.27 5.30
CA GLN A 624 9.54 -9.05 6.51
C GLN A 624 8.05 -9.36 6.67
N LEU A 625 7.75 -10.38 7.46
CA LEU A 625 6.39 -10.68 7.86
C LEU A 625 5.87 -9.58 8.81
N ALA A 626 4.73 -8.99 8.46
CA ALA A 626 4.10 -7.90 9.20
C ALA A 626 3.07 -8.41 10.22
N GLY A 627 2.47 -9.57 9.99
CA GLY A 627 1.43 -10.11 10.86
C GLY A 627 0.92 -11.46 10.39
N VAL A 628 0.31 -12.20 11.32
CA VAL A 628 -0.23 -13.55 11.10
C VAL A 628 -1.54 -13.67 11.86
N THR A 629 -2.64 -14.10 11.21
CA THR A 629 -3.91 -14.39 11.90
C THR A 629 -4.07 -15.88 12.16
N ARG A 630 -5.13 -16.29 12.85
CA ARG A 630 -5.49 -17.71 13.01
C ARG A 630 -6.47 -18.09 11.90
N ARG A 631 -6.24 -19.26 11.28
CA ARG A 631 -7.05 -19.97 10.27
C ARG A 631 -7.92 -19.09 9.35
N VAL A 632 -7.61 -19.06 8.06
CA VAL A 632 -8.40 -18.29 7.09
C VAL A 632 -8.86 -19.18 5.95
N ALA A 633 -10.14 -19.09 5.63
CA ALA A 633 -10.77 -19.84 4.54
C ALA A 633 -10.79 -19.03 3.23
N ASP A 634 -10.91 -17.70 3.30
CA ASP A 634 -11.27 -16.87 2.15
C ASP A 634 -10.21 -15.81 1.76
N PRO A 635 -10.24 -15.31 0.51
CA PRO A 635 -9.43 -14.16 0.11
C PRO A 635 -9.71 -12.92 0.95
N VAL A 636 -8.67 -12.12 1.21
CA VAL A 636 -8.84 -10.85 1.92
C VAL A 636 -9.45 -9.78 1.01
N VAL A 637 -10.19 -8.84 1.59
CA VAL A 637 -10.67 -7.63 0.92
C VAL A 637 -10.05 -6.42 1.58
N TRP A 638 -9.07 -5.83 0.91
CA TRP A 638 -8.37 -4.65 1.39
C TRP A 638 -9.28 -3.42 1.46
N ALA A 639 -9.11 -2.63 2.51
CA ALA A 639 -9.61 -1.27 2.55
C ALA A 639 -8.94 -0.45 1.43
N PRO A 640 -9.63 0.53 0.81
CA PRO A 640 -9.08 1.38 -0.23
C PRO A 640 -7.81 2.16 0.19
N ASP A 641 -7.66 2.43 1.48
CA ASP A 641 -6.46 3.08 2.05
C ASP A 641 -5.28 2.11 2.29
N GLY A 642 -5.53 0.80 2.25
CA GLY A 642 -4.54 -0.25 2.54
C GLY A 642 -4.16 -0.39 4.02
N GLU A 643 -4.84 0.31 4.95
CA GLU A 643 -4.51 0.29 6.39
C GLU A 643 -5.21 -0.86 7.14
N ALA A 644 -6.26 -1.42 6.55
CA ALA A 644 -6.99 -2.57 7.08
C ALA A 644 -7.47 -3.51 5.96
N PHE A 645 -7.91 -4.71 6.34
CA PHE A 645 -8.63 -5.60 5.42
C PHE A 645 -9.70 -6.40 6.15
N LEU A 646 -10.74 -6.77 5.40
CA LEU A 646 -11.76 -7.72 5.82
C LEU A 646 -11.30 -9.14 5.44
N TYR A 647 -11.48 -10.09 6.34
CA TYR A 647 -11.32 -11.52 6.05
C TYR A 647 -12.41 -12.32 6.75
N ILE A 648 -12.64 -13.55 6.28
CA ILE A 648 -13.62 -14.47 6.86
C ILE A 648 -12.89 -15.68 7.44
N ASP A 649 -13.22 -15.98 8.69
CA ASP A 649 -12.66 -17.07 9.49
C ASP A 649 -13.78 -18.05 9.88
N GLU A 650 -13.42 -19.31 10.06
CA GLU A 650 -14.31 -20.36 10.54
C GLU A 650 -14.20 -20.50 12.07
N ALA A 651 -15.25 -20.07 12.77
CA ALA A 651 -15.36 -20.23 14.21
C ALA A 651 -16.17 -21.49 14.56
N ILE A 652 -15.64 -22.32 15.47
CA ILE A 652 -16.37 -23.46 16.02
C ILE A 652 -17.20 -23.00 17.22
N ILE A 653 -18.52 -23.13 17.14
CA ILE A 653 -19.46 -22.80 18.22
C ILE A 653 -20.30 -24.05 18.54
N GLY A 654 -19.99 -24.70 19.67
CA GLY A 654 -20.59 -25.99 20.00
C GLY A 654 -20.18 -27.06 18.98
N GLU A 655 -21.16 -27.68 18.31
CA GLU A 655 -20.92 -28.65 17.23
C GLU A 655 -20.98 -28.04 15.82
N ALA A 656 -21.23 -26.72 15.71
CA ALA A 656 -21.38 -26.03 14.42
C ALA A 656 -20.10 -25.26 14.05
N VAL A 657 -19.72 -25.33 12.77
CA VAL A 657 -18.72 -24.44 12.16
C VAL A 657 -19.46 -23.25 11.55
N VAL A 658 -19.13 -22.04 11.98
CA VAL A 658 -19.80 -20.79 11.59
C VAL A 658 -18.76 -19.83 11.00
N ARG A 659 -19.02 -19.32 9.81
CA ARG A 659 -18.16 -18.30 9.16
C ARG A 659 -18.40 -16.93 9.77
N ARG A 660 -17.34 -16.19 10.08
CA ARG A 660 -17.40 -14.86 10.70
C ARG A 660 -16.46 -13.89 10.01
N ALA A 661 -16.93 -12.66 9.82
CA ALA A 661 -16.14 -11.57 9.28
C ALA A 661 -15.33 -10.89 10.38
N PHE A 662 -14.06 -10.65 10.08
CA PHE A 662 -13.12 -9.92 10.93
C PHE A 662 -12.49 -8.78 10.15
N LEU A 663 -12.32 -7.65 10.82
CA LEU A 663 -11.47 -6.56 10.35
C LEU A 663 -10.09 -6.73 10.99
N TYR A 664 -9.05 -6.74 10.17
CA TYR A 664 -7.67 -6.72 10.62
C TYR A 664 -7.07 -5.34 10.36
N ASP A 665 -6.69 -4.64 11.42
CA ASP A 665 -5.90 -3.41 11.34
C ASP A 665 -4.42 -3.78 11.26
N VAL A 666 -3.73 -3.35 10.20
CA VAL A 666 -2.40 -3.88 9.90
C VAL A 666 -1.31 -3.24 10.76
N ASP A 667 -1.51 -2.03 11.28
CA ASP A 667 -0.53 -1.34 12.12
C ASP A 667 -0.56 -1.84 13.57
N SER A 668 -1.76 -2.07 14.11
CA SER A 668 -1.96 -2.64 15.45
C SER A 668 -1.92 -4.17 15.47
N GLN A 669 -1.93 -4.82 14.30
CA GLN A 669 -1.96 -6.28 14.12
C GLN A 669 -3.10 -6.96 14.88
N THR A 670 -4.22 -6.26 15.07
CA THR A 670 -5.32 -6.72 15.92
C THR A 670 -6.52 -7.11 15.07
N PRO A 671 -6.91 -8.41 15.05
CA PRO A 671 -8.18 -8.82 14.46
C PRO A 671 -9.34 -8.44 15.38
N THR A 672 -10.36 -7.80 14.82
CA THR A 672 -11.60 -7.42 15.53
C THR A 672 -12.80 -8.04 14.81
N PRO A 673 -13.66 -8.81 15.50
CA PRO A 673 -14.86 -9.35 14.87
C PRO A 673 -15.79 -8.21 14.44
N LEU A 674 -16.41 -8.34 13.27
CA LEU A 674 -17.38 -7.36 12.78
C LEU A 674 -18.70 -7.40 13.56
N SER A 675 -18.98 -8.52 14.23
CA SER A 675 -20.09 -8.70 15.15
C SER A 675 -19.73 -9.68 16.26
N ASP A 676 -20.17 -9.37 17.48
CA ASP A 676 -20.04 -10.24 18.65
C ASP A 676 -21.21 -11.23 18.79
N ASP A 677 -22.24 -11.14 17.93
CA ASP A 677 -23.43 -11.99 18.02
C ASP A 677 -23.11 -13.42 17.55
N PRO A 678 -23.24 -14.43 18.42
CA PRO A 678 -22.98 -15.82 18.05
C PRO A 678 -24.02 -16.44 17.11
N ALA A 679 -25.17 -15.81 16.94
CA ALA A 679 -26.23 -16.25 16.04
C ALA A 679 -26.07 -15.66 14.62
N ILE A 680 -24.89 -15.17 14.24
CA ILE A 680 -24.65 -14.58 12.93
C ILE A 680 -23.53 -15.33 12.21
N ALA A 681 -23.73 -15.59 10.93
CA ALA A 681 -22.68 -15.99 10.00
C ALA A 681 -22.52 -14.92 8.91
N ASP A 682 -21.29 -14.51 8.66
CA ASP A 682 -20.92 -13.61 7.57
C ASP A 682 -20.16 -14.43 6.52
N LEU A 683 -20.64 -14.40 5.27
CA LEU A 683 -20.22 -15.35 4.23
C LEU A 683 -19.32 -14.74 3.18
N GLU A 684 -19.53 -13.47 2.84
CA GLU A 684 -18.81 -12.71 1.82
C GLU A 684 -18.89 -11.22 2.18
N GLY A 685 -17.96 -10.41 1.71
CA GLY A 685 -18.05 -8.97 1.92
C GLY A 685 -17.20 -8.14 0.96
N ALA A 686 -17.54 -6.86 0.86
CA ALA A 686 -16.86 -5.90 0.00
C ALA A 686 -16.78 -4.52 0.65
N TRP A 687 -15.65 -3.84 0.46
CA TRP A 687 -15.44 -2.46 0.90
C TRP A 687 -16.07 -1.46 -0.07
N SER A 688 -16.71 -0.42 0.47
CA SER A 688 -17.14 0.71 -0.34
C SER A 688 -15.92 1.48 -0.85
N PRO A 689 -15.93 1.97 -2.10
CA PRO A 689 -14.80 2.70 -2.69
C PRO A 689 -14.36 3.94 -1.90
N ASP A 690 -15.28 4.60 -1.21
CA ASP A 690 -15.00 5.76 -0.34
C ASP A 690 -14.43 5.39 1.04
N GLY A 691 -14.39 4.10 1.35
CA GLY A 691 -13.88 3.59 2.61
C GLY A 691 -14.83 3.62 3.80
N ALA A 692 -16.05 4.15 3.62
CA ALA A 692 -16.92 4.47 4.73
C ALA A 692 -17.75 3.27 5.24
N TRP A 693 -17.94 2.24 4.42
CA TRP A 693 -18.88 1.15 4.65
C TRP A 693 -18.35 -0.20 4.14
N LEU A 694 -18.81 -1.26 4.78
CA LEU A 694 -18.69 -2.64 4.35
C LEU A 694 -20.07 -3.13 3.91
N ALA A 695 -20.15 -3.80 2.76
CA ALA A 695 -21.28 -4.65 2.42
C ALA A 695 -20.93 -6.09 2.81
N VAL A 696 -21.84 -6.80 3.47
CA VAL A 696 -21.62 -8.17 3.93
C VAL A 696 -22.86 -9.01 3.65
N ILE A 697 -22.64 -10.23 3.16
CA ILE A 697 -23.68 -11.24 3.02
C ILE A 697 -23.80 -11.99 4.34
N ARG A 698 -24.90 -11.72 5.03
CA ARG A 698 -25.09 -12.16 6.41
C ARG A 698 -26.29 -13.08 6.55
N LYS A 699 -26.12 -14.12 7.35
CA LYS A 699 -27.12 -15.12 7.70
C LYS A 699 -27.34 -15.14 9.21
N GLU A 700 -28.59 -15.22 9.63
CA GLU A 700 -28.92 -15.54 11.03
C GLU A 700 -28.92 -17.06 11.24
N VAL A 701 -28.15 -17.51 12.22
CA VAL A 701 -27.96 -18.90 12.64
C VAL A 701 -28.72 -19.11 13.95
N ALA A 702 -30.04 -18.93 13.93
CA ALA A 702 -30.88 -19.23 15.08
C ALA A 702 -31.21 -20.73 15.17
N ALA A 703 -31.02 -21.34 16.34
CA ALA A 703 -31.30 -22.75 16.57
C ALA A 703 -32.78 -23.10 16.28
N GLY A 704 -33.01 -24.02 15.35
CA GLY A 704 -34.34 -24.48 14.94
C GLY A 704 -34.99 -23.66 13.83
N SER A 705 -34.35 -22.60 13.32
CA SER A 705 -34.78 -21.90 12.12
C SER A 705 -34.17 -22.54 10.87
N LEU A 706 -34.99 -22.90 9.90
CA LEU A 706 -34.58 -23.29 8.55
C LEU A 706 -34.44 -22.06 7.64
N HIS A 707 -34.11 -20.88 8.18
CA HIS A 707 -33.93 -19.69 7.34
C HIS A 707 -32.66 -19.86 6.49
N PHE A 708 -32.87 -20.24 5.22
CA PHE A 708 -31.82 -20.41 4.22
C PHE A 708 -31.40 -19.08 3.58
N ALA A 709 -32.07 -17.99 3.93
CA ALA A 709 -31.89 -16.68 3.32
C ALA A 709 -30.70 -15.91 3.93
N ASN A 710 -29.67 -15.69 3.12
CA ASN A 710 -28.60 -14.73 3.42
C ASN A 710 -28.96 -13.39 2.79
N GLN A 711 -28.79 -12.30 3.52
CA GLN A 711 -29.22 -10.97 3.11
C GLN A 711 -28.03 -10.03 2.95
N VAL A 712 -28.22 -8.96 2.18
CA VAL A 712 -27.25 -7.87 2.06
C VAL A 712 -27.37 -6.97 3.28
N TRP A 713 -26.27 -6.82 4.00
CA TRP A 713 -26.11 -5.89 5.11
C TRP A 713 -25.05 -4.86 4.79
N VAL A 714 -25.19 -3.67 5.36
CA VAL A 714 -24.19 -2.62 5.29
C VAL A 714 -23.81 -2.18 6.71
N VAL A 715 -22.52 -2.15 7.00
CA VAL A 715 -21.98 -1.93 8.36
C VAL A 715 -20.74 -1.04 8.29
N ARG A 716 -20.48 -0.26 9.34
CA ARG A 716 -19.24 0.51 9.43
C ARG A 716 -18.04 -0.43 9.66
N PRO A 717 -16.82 -0.04 9.26
CA PRO A 717 -15.63 -0.85 9.54
C PRO A 717 -15.45 -1.19 11.03
N ASP A 718 -15.85 -0.30 11.93
CA ASP A 718 -15.82 -0.53 13.39
C ASP A 718 -16.93 -1.47 13.92
N GLY A 719 -17.71 -2.10 13.03
CA GLY A 719 -18.84 -2.96 13.37
C GLY A 719 -20.13 -2.20 13.76
N SER A 720 -20.06 -0.87 13.90
CA SER A 720 -21.21 -0.07 14.29
C SER A 720 -22.18 0.18 13.13
N GLN A 721 -23.39 0.65 13.46
CA GLN A 721 -24.41 1.05 12.47
C GLN A 721 -24.74 -0.04 11.43
N ALA A 722 -24.62 -1.31 11.80
CA ALA A 722 -25.05 -2.44 10.97
C ALA A 722 -26.52 -2.28 10.61
N ARG A 723 -26.83 -2.28 9.31
CA ARG A 723 -28.19 -2.21 8.78
C ARG A 723 -28.42 -3.33 7.79
N GLN A 724 -29.57 -3.98 7.91
CA GLN A 724 -30.07 -4.90 6.90
C GLN A 724 -30.65 -4.10 5.73
N ILE A 725 -30.15 -4.32 4.52
CA ILE A 725 -30.64 -3.65 3.31
C ILE A 725 -31.76 -4.46 2.65
N THR A 726 -31.61 -5.78 2.62
CA THR A 726 -32.58 -6.69 2.01
C THR A 726 -33.22 -7.59 3.06
N ALA A 727 -34.50 -7.90 2.90
CA ALA A 727 -35.25 -8.78 3.81
C ALA A 727 -36.21 -9.69 3.01
N ALA A 728 -35.65 -10.53 2.14
CA ALA A 728 -36.43 -11.45 1.31
C ALA A 728 -36.30 -12.89 1.83
N GLU A 729 -37.38 -13.43 2.41
CA GLU A 729 -37.38 -14.71 3.14
C GLU A 729 -37.00 -15.94 2.29
N GLU A 730 -37.32 -15.92 1.00
CA GLU A 730 -37.05 -17.03 0.06
C GLU A 730 -35.86 -16.75 -0.86
N ALA A 731 -35.15 -15.64 -0.66
CA ALA A 731 -34.03 -15.23 -1.49
C ALA A 731 -32.69 -15.36 -0.77
N ILE A 732 -31.70 -15.84 -1.51
CA ILE A 732 -30.31 -15.96 -1.09
C ILE A 732 -29.50 -14.99 -1.94
N PHE A 733 -28.86 -14.04 -1.29
CA PHE A 733 -27.91 -13.15 -1.94
C PHE A 733 -26.50 -13.75 -1.88
N GLY A 734 -25.73 -13.58 -2.95
CA GLY A 734 -24.29 -13.90 -3.00
C GLY A 734 -23.43 -12.65 -3.18
N GLU A 735 -22.25 -12.83 -3.80
CA GLU A 735 -21.14 -11.87 -3.72
C GLU A 735 -21.54 -10.44 -4.08
N PRO A 736 -21.39 -9.48 -3.14
CA PRO A 736 -21.73 -8.09 -3.38
C PRO A 736 -20.52 -7.34 -3.93
N ALA A 737 -20.71 -6.55 -4.99
CA ALA A 737 -19.70 -5.64 -5.50
C ALA A 737 -20.21 -4.19 -5.51
N TRP A 738 -19.42 -3.29 -4.93
CA TRP A 738 -19.73 -1.86 -4.87
C TRP A 738 -19.50 -1.16 -6.19
N ALA A 739 -20.49 -0.39 -6.62
CA ALA A 739 -20.31 0.60 -7.65
C ALA A 739 -19.35 1.69 -7.15
N PRO A 740 -18.59 2.33 -8.07
CA PRO A 740 -17.73 3.47 -7.73
C PRO A 740 -18.43 4.68 -7.10
N ASP A 741 -19.77 4.70 -7.05
CA ASP A 741 -20.56 5.75 -6.38
C ASP A 741 -20.71 5.54 -4.86
N SER A 742 -20.26 4.39 -4.31
CA SER A 742 -20.42 4.00 -2.91
C SER A 742 -21.87 4.01 -2.39
N ARG A 743 -22.85 3.85 -3.30
CA ARG A 743 -24.29 3.84 -3.02
C ARG A 743 -25.02 2.65 -3.61
N THR A 744 -24.51 2.14 -4.73
CA THR A 744 -25.10 1.03 -5.45
C THR A 744 -24.24 -0.21 -5.28
N LEU A 745 -24.89 -1.35 -5.02
CA LEU A 745 -24.28 -2.68 -5.08
C LEU A 745 -24.84 -3.43 -6.28
N VAL A 746 -24.02 -4.28 -6.90
CA VAL A 746 -24.51 -5.42 -7.67
C VAL A 746 -24.32 -6.68 -6.82
N ALA A 747 -25.28 -7.60 -6.89
CA ALA A 747 -25.18 -8.90 -6.25
C ALA A 747 -25.93 -9.95 -7.05
N THR A 748 -25.63 -11.22 -6.80
CA THR A 748 -26.48 -12.33 -7.25
C THR A 748 -27.66 -12.50 -6.30
N ARG A 749 -28.82 -12.87 -6.84
CA ARG A 749 -30.01 -13.24 -6.08
C ARG A 749 -30.53 -14.56 -6.61
N TYR A 750 -30.45 -15.59 -5.79
CA TYR A 750 -31.12 -16.87 -6.02
C TYR A 750 -32.45 -16.90 -5.27
N ASP A 751 -33.54 -17.12 -5.99
CA ASP A 751 -34.88 -17.22 -5.44
C ASP A 751 -35.28 -18.70 -5.33
N SER A 752 -35.31 -19.21 -4.10
CA SER A 752 -35.47 -20.65 -3.83
C SER A 752 -36.84 -21.21 -4.22
N ALA A 753 -37.89 -20.37 -4.25
CA ALA A 753 -39.23 -20.78 -4.62
C ALA A 753 -39.36 -21.02 -6.13
N THR A 754 -38.62 -20.24 -6.93
CA THR A 754 -38.64 -20.33 -8.40
C THR A 754 -37.42 -21.06 -8.98
N ALA A 755 -36.39 -21.29 -8.17
CA ALA A 755 -35.07 -21.76 -8.59
C ALA A 755 -34.42 -20.85 -9.65
N GLU A 756 -34.76 -19.56 -9.66
CA GLU A 756 -34.16 -18.57 -10.56
C GLU A 756 -32.95 -17.90 -9.90
N ASN A 757 -31.85 -17.76 -10.65
CA ASN A 757 -30.72 -16.91 -10.30
C ASN A 757 -30.74 -15.65 -11.18
N ARG A 758 -30.61 -14.46 -10.59
CA ARG A 758 -30.58 -13.18 -11.30
C ARG A 758 -29.52 -12.25 -10.72
N LEU A 759 -28.97 -11.39 -11.56
CA LEU A 759 -28.23 -10.22 -11.09
C LEU A 759 -29.21 -9.14 -10.63
N VAL A 760 -28.88 -8.49 -9.52
CA VAL A 760 -29.69 -7.41 -8.95
C VAL A 760 -28.82 -6.22 -8.58
N LEU A 761 -29.37 -5.02 -8.77
CA LEU A 761 -28.83 -3.78 -8.24
C LEU A 761 -29.51 -3.44 -6.92
N VAL A 762 -28.73 -3.17 -5.88
CA VAL A 762 -29.22 -2.83 -4.54
C VAL A 762 -28.76 -1.42 -4.19
N ASN A 763 -29.71 -0.49 -4.03
CA ASN A 763 -29.41 0.84 -3.52
C ASN A 763 -29.35 0.80 -1.98
N VAL A 764 -28.19 1.11 -1.40
CA VAL A 764 -27.96 0.96 0.04
C VAL A 764 -28.57 2.08 0.90
N GLU A 765 -28.96 3.19 0.29
CA GLU A 765 -29.64 4.30 0.98
C GLU A 765 -31.15 4.04 1.06
N THR A 766 -31.77 3.56 -0.03
CA THR A 766 -33.22 3.36 -0.12
C THR A 766 -33.67 1.93 0.15
N GLY A 767 -32.76 0.95 0.10
CA GLY A 767 -33.10 -0.48 0.14
C GLY A 767 -33.78 -1.00 -1.13
N THR A 768 -33.80 -0.21 -2.20
CA THR A 768 -34.45 -0.61 -3.45
C THR A 768 -33.62 -1.67 -4.18
N VAL A 769 -34.26 -2.78 -4.54
CA VAL A 769 -33.66 -3.86 -5.33
C VAL A 769 -34.25 -3.84 -6.73
N THR A 770 -33.39 -3.71 -7.74
CA THR A 770 -33.75 -3.72 -9.17
C THR A 770 -33.18 -4.97 -9.82
N THR A 771 -34.04 -5.83 -10.36
CA THR A 771 -33.61 -7.04 -11.05
C THR A 771 -33.17 -6.74 -12.47
N LEU A 772 -32.02 -7.28 -12.87
CA LEU A 772 -31.53 -7.23 -14.25
C LEU A 772 -31.95 -8.50 -14.99
N ASP A 773 -32.14 -8.40 -16.31
CA ASP A 773 -32.40 -9.57 -17.17
C ASP A 773 -31.10 -10.32 -17.50
N ALA A 774 -30.34 -10.62 -16.46
CA ALA A 774 -29.07 -11.34 -16.51
C ALA A 774 -29.05 -12.37 -15.38
N SER A 775 -28.52 -13.56 -15.68
CA SER A 775 -28.31 -14.64 -14.72
C SER A 775 -26.84 -15.02 -14.77
N GLY A 776 -26.20 -15.15 -13.60
CA GLY A 776 -24.78 -15.43 -13.52
C GLY A 776 -24.23 -15.27 -12.11
N PHE A 777 -22.91 -15.32 -12.00
CA PHE A 777 -22.15 -15.28 -10.74
C PHE A 777 -20.94 -14.36 -10.84
N HIS A 778 -20.36 -14.03 -9.68
CA HIS A 778 -19.19 -13.14 -9.53
C HIS A 778 -19.35 -11.82 -10.30
N PRO A 779 -20.34 -10.97 -9.99
CA PRO A 779 -20.54 -9.72 -10.71
C PRO A 779 -19.52 -8.66 -10.29
N GLU A 780 -18.84 -8.03 -11.25
CA GLU A 780 -17.93 -6.91 -11.02
C GLU A 780 -18.28 -5.70 -11.90
N TRP A 781 -17.88 -4.49 -11.46
CA TRP A 781 -18.15 -3.25 -12.19
C TRP A 781 -17.04 -2.92 -13.19
N LEU A 782 -17.41 -2.62 -14.43
CA LEU A 782 -16.54 -2.12 -15.49
C LEU A 782 -17.02 -0.72 -15.94
N ARG A 783 -16.06 0.20 -16.10
CA ARG A 783 -16.32 1.59 -16.51
C ARG A 783 -16.27 1.80 -18.01
#